data_AF-A0A2N5W968-F1
#
_entry.id   AF-A0A2N5W968-F1
#
_cell.length_a   1.000
_cell.length_b   1.000
_cell.length_c   1.000
_cell.angle_alpha   90.00
_cell.angle_beta   90.00
_cell.angle_gamma   90.00
#
_symmetry.space_group_name_H-M   'P 1'
#
loop_
_entity.id
_entity.type
_entity.pdbx_description
1 polymer ?
#
loop_
_entity_poly.entity_id
_entity_poly.type
_entity_poly.pdbx_seq_one_letter_code
_entity_poly.pdbx_strand_id
1 'polypeptide(L)'
;MALLHQHTTEHSPLVPPPQSNSSYLTFLAPSLPFYHVHYRKFPSRQRTLFSILSLVLAALAVSLYNWYTRRDLVDQLAHSIENLSTCASCKALLIPLVSIAHLGDHKLLATLVAFCTGLGIQDPEVCRGALGAQAPILAHSLRSMSLSGPAATLFCAKTFGLCDDPPVRDWPDMPLPPLTLLRSPSTRSHPARSSRSKTKPREPLQVIHISDLHIDREYTVGADAKCDRNLCCRLNQPTDLPNKTVIPAGPYGHHNCDSPESLYISMLKALNVHAPNASFAMHTGDMVDHAVWTSVRKEVEDGITQGHSQYHTYSDIPLYGVIGNHDVAPTNSFPRNTTITTLSSQWDIELFSYTWAKWIGEDGAQLLQATSGCYSRVHPGTNLKIISLNTGFWYKANFWLYDSDDFQPDPNGILAWLIGELQDAENRGQKAWIIGHLSPGKADCLHEPSRYINQILRRYKHTIAAMFYGHTHRSEWEIVYENPQHPSADSAIGIIYIGPAVTPESGNPAFRVYDVDPVTYQVLDVHEVITNLSAPSFQTGPEWFKYYSARETYGKMLMENTMDPFPAAGQGHDEATAPLDGAFWHKVTEVLEASYPEFEKFFRRLTRGADLPTDWKPCYSGECRKKWVHNLRSSQSEFNEYPNQVGLHIDSLNSSTLLHPHDTPVKGFALEQDEEDGEHVCGDLASLYRHAKARLPALKSNKLAVPDQLKRDLRAALRHPSPP
;
A
#
# COMPACT_ATOMS: atom_id res chain seq x y z
N MET A 1 -42.21 -17.60 -24.85
CA MET A 1 -43.50 -17.02 -25.27
C MET A 1 -43.58 -15.64 -24.62
N ALA A 2 -43.85 -14.50 -25.27
CA ALA A 2 -44.85 -14.19 -26.33
C ALA A 2 -46.29 -14.21 -25.79
N LEU A 3 -47.15 -13.19 -25.96
CA LEU A 3 -47.04 -11.86 -26.62
C LEU A 3 -48.16 -10.91 -26.10
N LEU A 4 -47.99 -9.59 -26.29
CA LEU A 4 -48.98 -8.51 -26.56
C LEU A 4 -50.31 -8.38 -25.78
N HIS A 5 -50.57 -7.17 -25.27
CA HIS A 5 -51.45 -6.14 -25.87
C HIS A 5 -51.00 -4.75 -25.32
N GLN A 6 -51.03 -3.58 -26.00
CA GLN A 6 -52.00 -2.89 -26.88
C GLN A 6 -53.27 -2.38 -26.17
N HIS A 7 -53.86 -1.22 -26.49
CA HIS A 7 -53.40 0.05 -27.13
C HIS A 7 -54.57 1.05 -27.08
N THR A 8 -54.37 2.34 -26.80
CA THR A 8 -55.28 3.44 -27.24
C THR A 8 -54.61 4.82 -27.11
N THR A 9 -55.18 5.85 -27.74
CA THR A 9 -54.59 7.19 -27.97
C THR A 9 -55.66 8.29 -27.98
N GLU A 10 -55.27 9.54 -28.29
CA GLU A 10 -56.08 10.75 -28.56
C GLU A 10 -56.41 11.64 -27.32
N HIS A 11 -56.42 12.99 -27.38
CA HIS A 11 -56.24 13.99 -28.46
C HIS A 11 -55.34 15.19 -28.04
N SER A 12 -54.93 16.00 -29.02
CA SER A 12 -54.43 17.41 -28.92
C SER A 12 -55.52 18.37 -29.50
N PRO A 13 -55.44 19.74 -29.50
CA PRO A 13 -54.27 20.63 -29.36
C PRO A 13 -54.50 21.98 -28.58
N LEU A 14 -53.48 22.87 -28.52
CA LEU A 14 -53.52 24.33 -28.89
C LEU A 14 -52.26 25.12 -28.41
N VAL A 15 -51.99 26.27 -29.04
CA VAL A 15 -50.73 27.08 -29.16
C VAL A 15 -51.15 28.52 -29.63
N PRO A 16 -50.39 29.68 -29.55
CA PRO A 16 -48.95 29.94 -29.26
C PRO A 16 -48.47 30.85 -28.04
N PRO A 17 -48.27 32.21 -28.09
CA PRO A 17 -47.11 32.91 -27.45
C PRO A 17 -47.54 34.15 -26.57
N PRO A 18 -46.78 35.29 -26.37
CA PRO A 18 -45.36 35.66 -26.63
C PRO A 18 -44.60 36.48 -25.51
N GLN A 19 -43.30 36.80 -25.76
CA GLN A 19 -42.51 37.97 -25.26
C GLN A 19 -42.20 38.09 -23.74
N SER A 20 -41.08 38.64 -23.24
CA SER A 20 -39.77 39.16 -23.76
C SER A 20 -38.76 39.24 -22.55
N ASN A 21 -37.54 39.83 -22.51
CA ASN A 21 -36.76 40.76 -23.38
C ASN A 21 -35.23 40.77 -23.02
N SER A 22 -34.46 41.68 -23.65
CA SER A 22 -33.11 42.25 -23.37
C SER A 22 -32.50 42.07 -21.95
N SER A 23 -31.17 41.95 -21.73
CA SER A 23 -30.01 42.69 -22.31
C SER A 23 -28.68 41.89 -22.19
N TYR A 24 -27.62 42.11 -22.98
CA TYR A 24 -26.66 43.25 -22.90
C TYR A 24 -25.88 43.50 -24.22
N LEU A 25 -24.96 44.49 -24.22
CA LEU A 25 -24.37 45.16 -25.39
C LEU A 25 -23.05 44.57 -25.97
N THR A 26 -22.59 45.17 -27.08
CA THR A 26 -21.70 44.60 -28.12
C THR A 26 -20.30 45.27 -28.22
N PHE A 27 -19.52 44.87 -29.25
CA PHE A 27 -18.20 45.37 -29.72
C PHE A 27 -16.96 44.73 -29.04
N LEU A 28 -15.86 44.38 -29.74
CA LEU A 28 -15.50 44.39 -31.18
C LEU A 28 -14.40 43.34 -31.47
N ALA A 29 -14.48 42.59 -32.58
CA ALA A 29 -13.36 41.83 -33.17
C ALA A 29 -13.61 41.58 -34.69
N PRO A 30 -12.58 41.56 -35.55
CA PRO A 30 -12.74 41.51 -37.01
C PRO A 30 -12.93 40.10 -37.57
N SER A 31 -13.52 40.03 -38.77
CA SER A 31 -13.86 38.81 -39.51
C SER A 31 -12.66 38.10 -40.15
N LEU A 32 -12.60 36.78 -39.99
CA LEU A 32 -11.86 35.87 -40.88
C LEU A 32 -12.80 34.74 -41.36
N PRO A 33 -12.72 34.31 -42.63
CA PRO A 33 -13.62 33.30 -43.18
C PRO A 33 -13.22 31.89 -42.74
N PHE A 34 -14.00 31.28 -41.85
CA PHE A 34 -13.86 29.86 -41.55
C PHE A 34 -14.25 29.00 -42.77
N TYR A 35 -13.25 28.33 -43.36
CA TYR A 35 -13.52 27.21 -44.25
C TYR A 35 -14.16 26.08 -43.45
N HIS A 36 -15.48 25.90 -43.60
CA HIS A 36 -16.17 24.70 -43.14
C HIS A 36 -15.76 23.50 -43.99
N VAL A 37 -14.61 22.91 -43.66
CA VAL A 37 -14.22 21.59 -44.16
C VAL A 37 -15.21 20.58 -43.58
N HIS A 38 -16.18 20.16 -44.41
CA HIS A 38 -17.03 19.01 -44.12
C HIS A 38 -16.17 17.74 -44.07
N TYR A 39 -15.64 17.42 -42.88
CA TYR A 39 -15.13 16.09 -42.59
C TYR A 39 -16.27 15.08 -42.75
N ARG A 40 -16.34 14.44 -43.94
CA ARG A 40 -17.13 13.23 -44.13
C ARG A 40 -16.69 12.22 -43.08
N LYS A 41 -17.56 11.88 -42.14
CA LYS A 41 -17.36 10.75 -41.23
C LYS A 41 -17.19 9.51 -42.11
N PHE A 42 -15.95 9.00 -42.19
CA PHE A 42 -15.65 7.77 -42.92
C PHE A 42 -16.57 6.64 -42.44
N PRO A 43 -17.20 5.86 -43.35
CA PRO A 43 -18.03 4.73 -42.97
C PRO A 43 -17.30 3.80 -41.99
N SER A 44 -17.99 3.35 -40.94
CA SER A 44 -17.39 2.51 -39.88
C SER A 44 -16.64 1.31 -40.45
N ARG A 45 -17.24 0.61 -41.42
CA ARG A 45 -16.62 -0.52 -42.15
C ARG A 45 -15.27 -0.16 -42.79
N GLN A 46 -15.10 1.04 -43.34
CA GLN A 46 -13.81 1.46 -43.92
C GLN A 46 -12.77 1.73 -42.84
N ARG A 47 -13.15 2.32 -41.69
CA ARG A 47 -12.24 2.45 -40.54
C ARG A 47 -11.79 1.08 -40.04
N THR A 48 -12.71 0.14 -39.85
CA THR A 48 -12.39 -1.25 -39.49
C THR A 48 -11.45 -1.91 -40.51
N LEU A 49 -11.69 -1.71 -41.81
CA LEU A 49 -10.84 -2.26 -42.87
C LEU A 49 -9.42 -1.66 -42.83
N PHE A 50 -9.28 -0.35 -42.61
CA PHE A 50 -7.98 0.30 -42.45
C PHE A 50 -7.25 -0.16 -41.17
N SER A 51 -7.96 -0.30 -40.04
CA SER A 51 -7.37 -0.85 -38.81
C SER A 51 -6.88 -2.30 -39.01
N ILE A 52 -7.67 -3.15 -39.65
CA ILE A 52 -7.26 -4.53 -39.99
C ILE A 52 -6.05 -4.50 -40.93
N LEU A 53 -6.06 -3.66 -41.97
CA LEU A 53 -4.94 -3.57 -42.91
C LEU A 53 -3.65 -3.06 -42.23
N SER A 54 -3.74 -2.07 -41.35
CA SER A 54 -2.59 -1.60 -40.54
C SER A 54 -2.08 -2.67 -39.58
N LEU A 55 -2.96 -3.44 -38.92
CA LEU A 55 -2.57 -4.56 -38.06
C LEU A 55 -1.88 -5.68 -38.86
N VAL A 56 -2.42 -6.03 -40.03
CA VAL A 56 -1.81 -7.01 -40.95
C VAL A 56 -0.46 -6.53 -41.46
N LEU A 57 -0.34 -5.26 -41.86
CA LEU A 57 0.93 -4.67 -42.31
C LEU A 57 1.97 -4.58 -41.18
N ALA A 58 1.56 -4.24 -39.96
CA ALA A 58 2.44 -4.25 -38.79
C ALA A 58 2.92 -5.67 -38.45
N ALA A 59 2.02 -6.67 -38.46
CA ALA A 59 2.38 -8.07 -38.27
C ALA A 59 3.31 -8.59 -39.39
N LEU A 60 3.10 -8.17 -40.64
CA LEU A 60 4.00 -8.45 -41.77
C LEU A 60 5.37 -7.80 -41.59
N ALA A 61 5.43 -6.53 -41.15
CA ALA A 61 6.67 -5.82 -40.89
C ALA A 61 7.47 -6.46 -39.74
N VAL A 62 6.81 -6.83 -38.65
CA VAL A 62 7.42 -7.56 -37.53
C VAL A 62 7.89 -8.95 -37.96
N SER A 63 7.09 -9.68 -38.75
CA SER A 63 7.46 -11.00 -39.30
C SER A 63 8.69 -10.91 -40.21
N LEU A 64 8.71 -9.93 -41.13
CA LEU A 64 9.85 -9.66 -42.02
C LEU A 64 11.10 -9.21 -41.24
N TYR A 65 10.94 -8.38 -40.21
CA TYR A 65 12.04 -7.95 -39.34
C TYR A 65 12.62 -9.13 -38.53
N ASN A 66 11.77 -9.98 -37.97
CA ASN A 66 12.19 -11.17 -37.23
C ASN A 66 12.86 -12.21 -38.16
N TRP A 67 12.37 -12.36 -39.40
CA TRP A 67 13.00 -13.18 -40.43
C TRP A 67 14.38 -12.63 -40.86
N TYR A 68 14.48 -11.32 -41.07
CA TYR A 68 15.72 -10.63 -41.45
C TYR A 68 16.78 -10.66 -40.35
N THR A 69 16.39 -10.40 -39.10
CA THR A 69 17.29 -10.42 -37.92
C THR A 69 17.51 -11.80 -37.32
N ARG A 70 16.74 -12.81 -37.76
CA ARG A 70 16.65 -14.17 -37.19
C ARG A 70 16.30 -14.22 -35.70
N ARG A 71 15.68 -13.17 -35.15
CA ARG A 71 15.26 -13.10 -33.74
C ARG A 71 13.91 -13.78 -33.52
N ASP A 72 13.87 -14.80 -32.68
CA ASP A 72 12.61 -15.39 -32.21
C ASP A 72 12.09 -14.70 -30.94
N LEU A 73 11.01 -15.23 -30.37
CA LEU A 73 10.33 -14.67 -29.20
C LEU A 73 11.23 -14.63 -27.94
N VAL A 74 12.19 -15.56 -27.84
CA VAL A 74 13.16 -15.59 -26.74
C VAL A 74 14.26 -14.55 -26.95
N ASP A 75 14.71 -14.35 -28.19
CA ASP A 75 15.66 -13.26 -28.50
C ASP A 75 15.05 -11.88 -28.25
N GLN A 76 13.75 -11.72 -28.57
CA GLN A 76 13.01 -10.48 -28.29
C GLN A 76 12.89 -10.24 -26.78
N LEU A 77 12.41 -11.23 -26.02
CA LEU A 77 12.29 -11.12 -24.56
C LEU A 77 13.64 -10.84 -23.88
N ALA A 78 14.68 -11.59 -24.25
CA ALA A 78 16.02 -11.37 -23.73
C ALA A 78 16.53 -9.96 -24.08
N HIS A 79 16.41 -9.52 -25.33
CA HIS A 79 16.86 -8.20 -25.75
C HIS A 79 16.11 -7.07 -25.03
N SER A 80 14.81 -7.21 -24.78
CA SER A 80 14.02 -6.27 -23.98
C SER A 80 14.50 -6.20 -22.53
N ILE A 81 14.82 -7.34 -21.90
CA ILE A 81 15.38 -7.42 -20.53
C ILE A 81 16.79 -6.82 -20.46
N GLU A 82 17.64 -7.10 -21.46
CA GLU A 82 19.02 -6.58 -21.58
C GLU A 82 19.10 -5.05 -21.80
N ASN A 83 17.98 -4.42 -22.17
CA ASN A 83 17.91 -2.98 -22.50
C ASN A 83 16.75 -2.29 -21.75
N LEU A 84 16.36 -2.82 -20.58
CA LEU A 84 15.26 -2.35 -19.77
C LEU A 84 15.71 -1.17 -18.89
N SER A 85 15.46 0.06 -19.35
CA SER A 85 15.94 1.30 -18.68
C SER A 85 15.05 2.54 -18.86
N THR A 86 13.94 2.42 -19.60
CA THR A 86 13.02 3.51 -19.93
C THR A 86 11.57 3.02 -20.06
N CYS A 87 10.60 3.94 -19.97
CA CYS A 87 9.18 3.67 -20.21
C CYS A 87 8.93 3.00 -21.57
N ALA A 88 9.66 3.42 -22.60
CA ALA A 88 9.60 2.84 -23.93
C ALA A 88 10.14 1.40 -23.98
N SER A 89 11.27 1.11 -23.31
CA SER A 89 11.78 -0.27 -23.21
C SER A 89 10.88 -1.18 -22.39
N CYS A 90 10.21 -0.65 -21.35
CA CYS A 90 9.23 -1.42 -20.58
C CYS A 90 8.01 -1.78 -21.44
N LYS A 91 7.42 -0.81 -22.16
CA LYS A 91 6.32 -1.10 -23.10
C LYS A 91 6.74 -2.02 -24.25
N ALA A 92 8.01 -2.01 -24.65
CA ALA A 92 8.57 -2.99 -25.58
C ALA A 92 8.74 -4.39 -24.95
N LEU A 93 9.07 -4.50 -23.66
CA LEU A 93 9.13 -5.76 -22.90
C LEU A 93 7.74 -6.42 -22.75
N LEU A 94 6.67 -5.62 -22.67
CA LEU A 94 5.32 -6.17 -22.64
C LEU A 94 4.97 -6.95 -23.92
N ILE A 95 5.49 -6.57 -25.09
CA ILE A 95 5.19 -7.27 -26.36
C ILE A 95 5.49 -8.79 -26.29
N PRO A 96 6.71 -9.26 -25.95
CA PRO A 96 6.98 -10.68 -25.79
C PRO A 96 6.27 -11.30 -24.58
N LEU A 97 6.09 -10.58 -23.46
CA LEU A 97 5.37 -11.12 -22.28
C LEU A 97 3.89 -11.40 -22.57
N VAL A 98 3.18 -10.46 -23.20
CA VAL A 98 1.80 -10.62 -23.69
C VAL A 98 1.72 -11.75 -24.72
N SER A 99 2.69 -11.82 -25.63
CA SER A 99 2.77 -12.91 -26.62
C SER A 99 2.90 -14.28 -25.97
N ILE A 100 3.74 -14.42 -24.92
CA ILE A 100 3.90 -15.68 -24.18
C ILE A 100 2.66 -15.97 -23.33
N ALA A 101 2.02 -14.97 -22.71
CA ALA A 101 0.75 -15.13 -22.01
C ALA A 101 -0.34 -15.69 -22.94
N HIS A 102 -0.45 -15.23 -24.20
CA HIS A 102 -1.36 -15.82 -25.17
C HIS A 102 -1.00 -17.26 -25.61
N LEU A 103 0.21 -17.76 -25.35
CA LEU A 103 0.59 -19.17 -25.51
C LEU A 103 0.21 -20.05 -24.30
N GLY A 104 -0.28 -19.46 -23.20
CA GLY A 104 -0.82 -20.15 -22.02
C GLY A 104 -0.03 -19.89 -20.71
N ASP A 105 -0.72 -19.94 -19.58
CA ASP A 105 -0.15 -19.58 -18.25
C ASP A 105 1.10 -20.39 -17.91
N HIS A 106 1.05 -21.71 -18.14
CA HIS A 106 2.21 -22.61 -17.97
C HIS A 106 3.45 -22.14 -18.75
N LYS A 107 3.28 -21.54 -19.93
CA LYS A 107 4.40 -21.03 -20.75
C LYS A 107 4.94 -19.70 -20.25
N LEU A 108 4.09 -18.83 -19.69
CA LEU A 108 4.56 -17.64 -18.97
C LEU A 108 5.29 -18.04 -17.69
N LEU A 109 4.70 -18.92 -16.87
CA LEU A 109 5.31 -19.45 -15.66
C LEU A 109 6.68 -20.09 -15.92
N ALA A 110 6.76 -21.03 -16.86
CA ALA A 110 8.03 -21.68 -17.21
C ALA A 110 9.08 -20.68 -17.72
N THR A 111 8.65 -19.63 -18.42
CA THR A 111 9.53 -18.54 -18.86
C THR A 111 10.06 -17.73 -17.66
N LEU A 112 9.17 -17.24 -16.80
CA LEU A 112 9.53 -16.42 -15.64
C LEU A 112 10.42 -17.20 -14.66
N VAL A 113 10.10 -18.47 -14.40
CA VAL A 113 10.91 -19.37 -13.55
C VAL A 113 12.29 -19.61 -14.16
N ALA A 114 12.38 -19.86 -15.47
CA ALA A 114 13.67 -20.04 -16.14
C ALA A 114 14.52 -18.75 -16.10
N PHE A 115 13.93 -17.55 -16.20
CA PHE A 115 14.65 -16.30 -15.97
C PHE A 115 15.09 -16.14 -14.51
N CYS A 116 14.20 -16.35 -13.54
CA CYS A 116 14.50 -16.25 -12.11
C CYS A 116 15.66 -17.18 -11.70
N THR A 117 15.62 -18.43 -12.15
CA THR A 117 16.64 -19.44 -11.82
C THR A 117 17.90 -19.31 -12.68
N GLY A 118 17.77 -19.13 -13.99
CA GLY A 118 18.89 -19.04 -14.92
C GLY A 118 19.69 -17.74 -14.84
N LEU A 119 19.15 -16.71 -14.17
CA LEU A 119 19.89 -15.51 -13.76
C LEU A 119 20.29 -15.54 -12.27
N GLY A 120 19.98 -16.59 -11.51
CA GLY A 120 20.37 -16.69 -10.08
C GLY A 120 19.74 -15.61 -9.19
N ILE A 121 18.53 -15.14 -9.52
CA ILE A 121 17.79 -14.14 -8.75
C ILE A 121 17.47 -14.67 -7.35
N GLN A 122 16.86 -15.86 -7.30
CA GLN A 122 16.47 -16.54 -6.07
C GLN A 122 16.68 -18.06 -6.15
N ASP A 123 16.54 -18.73 -5.01
CA ASP A 123 16.52 -20.19 -4.91
C ASP A 123 15.48 -20.80 -5.88
N PRO A 124 15.80 -21.90 -6.60
CA PRO A 124 14.88 -22.52 -7.55
C PRO A 124 13.53 -22.95 -7.01
N GLU A 125 13.39 -23.24 -5.71
CA GLU A 125 12.10 -23.46 -5.06
C GLU A 125 11.31 -22.16 -4.87
N VAL A 126 11.96 -21.12 -4.31
CA VAL A 126 11.37 -19.78 -4.15
C VAL A 126 10.88 -19.23 -5.49
N CYS A 127 11.72 -19.30 -6.53
CA CYS A 127 11.35 -18.94 -7.89
C CYS A 127 10.11 -19.72 -8.40
N ARG A 128 10.03 -21.04 -8.14
CA ARG A 128 8.91 -21.88 -8.63
C ARG A 128 7.61 -21.63 -7.88
N GLY A 129 7.65 -21.49 -6.56
CA GLY A 129 6.46 -21.27 -5.74
C GLY A 129 5.88 -19.88 -5.94
N ALA A 130 6.70 -18.83 -5.73
CA ALA A 130 6.24 -17.44 -5.78
C ALA A 130 5.72 -17.06 -7.19
N LEU A 131 6.46 -17.42 -8.24
CA LEU A 131 5.98 -17.22 -9.61
C LEU A 131 4.85 -18.19 -9.96
N GLY A 132 4.81 -19.40 -9.39
CA GLY A 132 3.72 -20.36 -9.57
C GLY A 132 2.36 -19.79 -9.17
N ALA A 133 2.31 -19.09 -8.03
CA ALA A 133 1.12 -18.45 -7.52
C ALA A 133 0.75 -17.16 -8.30
N GLN A 134 1.75 -16.35 -8.68
CA GLN A 134 1.53 -15.03 -9.30
C GLN A 134 1.39 -15.04 -10.83
N ALA A 135 1.99 -16.02 -11.53
CA ALA A 135 2.03 -16.05 -13.00
C ALA A 135 0.64 -16.14 -13.68
N PRO A 136 -0.38 -16.85 -13.15
CA PRO A 136 -1.74 -16.81 -13.72
C PRO A 136 -2.37 -15.41 -13.64
N ILE A 137 -2.14 -14.69 -12.54
CA ILE A 137 -2.63 -13.32 -12.33
C ILE A 137 -1.96 -12.36 -13.33
N LEU A 138 -0.63 -12.44 -13.43
CA LEU A 138 0.14 -11.68 -14.41
C LEU A 138 -0.26 -12.02 -15.86
N ALA A 139 -0.52 -13.29 -16.18
CA ALA A 139 -0.95 -13.71 -17.51
C ALA A 139 -2.34 -13.17 -17.86
N HIS A 140 -3.28 -13.11 -16.91
CA HIS A 140 -4.57 -12.47 -17.08
C HIS A 140 -4.45 -10.97 -17.37
N SER A 141 -3.71 -10.24 -16.53
CA SER A 141 -3.55 -8.78 -16.68
C SER A 141 -2.82 -8.42 -17.98
N LEU A 142 -1.77 -9.18 -18.34
CA LEU A 142 -1.04 -9.01 -19.61
C LEU A 142 -1.93 -9.20 -20.84
N ARG A 143 -2.86 -10.18 -20.84
CA ARG A 143 -3.80 -10.40 -21.96
C ARG A 143 -4.85 -9.29 -22.10
N SER A 144 -5.11 -8.56 -21.01
CA SER A 144 -6.26 -7.65 -20.89
C SER A 144 -5.87 -6.17 -21.05
N MET A 145 -4.62 -5.80 -20.77
CA MET A 145 -4.09 -4.44 -20.99
C MET A 145 -3.73 -4.15 -22.46
N SER A 146 -3.99 -2.93 -22.93
CA SER A 146 -3.41 -2.43 -24.18
C SER A 146 -2.00 -1.90 -23.96
N LEU A 147 -1.06 -2.25 -24.83
CA LEU A 147 0.35 -1.79 -24.80
C LEU A 147 0.50 -0.25 -24.82
N SER A 148 -0.48 0.47 -25.35
CA SER A 148 -0.54 1.93 -25.37
C SER A 148 -1.50 2.54 -24.33
N GLY A 149 -2.15 1.71 -23.52
CA GLY A 149 -3.19 2.12 -22.57
C GLY A 149 -2.67 2.59 -21.22
N PRO A 150 -3.54 3.16 -20.36
CA PRO A 150 -3.21 3.51 -18.99
C PRO A 150 -2.73 2.31 -18.17
N ALA A 151 -3.28 1.11 -18.33
CA ALA A 151 -2.92 -0.07 -17.53
C ALA A 151 -1.46 -0.49 -17.74
N ALA A 152 -1.03 -0.60 -19.00
CA ALA A 152 0.37 -0.87 -19.35
C ALA A 152 1.32 0.26 -18.92
N THR A 153 0.83 1.49 -18.81
CA THR A 153 1.61 2.63 -18.31
C THR A 153 1.79 2.55 -16.80
N LEU A 154 0.71 2.30 -16.06
CA LEU A 154 0.71 2.13 -14.60
C LEU A 154 1.55 0.92 -14.19
N PHE A 155 1.47 -0.20 -14.92
CA PHE A 155 2.29 -1.39 -14.68
C PHE A 155 3.80 -1.08 -14.88
N CYS A 156 4.15 -0.36 -15.95
CA CYS A 156 5.54 0.06 -16.16
C CYS A 156 6.04 1.12 -15.16
N ALA A 157 5.15 1.93 -14.57
CA ALA A 157 5.48 2.82 -13.46
C ALA A 157 5.68 2.04 -12.15
N LYS A 158 4.65 1.31 -11.69
CA LYS A 158 4.61 0.73 -10.35
C LYS A 158 5.28 -0.65 -10.19
N THR A 159 5.45 -1.43 -11.27
CA THR A 159 6.13 -2.74 -11.22
C THR A 159 7.60 -2.67 -11.65
N PHE A 160 8.03 -1.58 -12.30
CA PHE A 160 9.41 -1.45 -12.82
C PHE A 160 10.09 -0.09 -12.56
N GLY A 161 9.38 0.94 -12.07
CA GLY A 161 9.91 2.29 -11.86
C GLY A 161 10.26 3.05 -13.15
N LEU A 162 9.81 2.58 -14.33
CA LEU A 162 10.35 3.04 -15.63
C LEU A 162 9.46 4.01 -16.40
N CYS A 163 8.17 4.13 -16.06
CA CYS A 163 7.31 5.22 -16.54
C CYS A 163 7.01 6.18 -15.39
N ASP A 164 6.77 7.45 -15.72
CA ASP A 164 6.05 8.35 -14.82
C ASP A 164 4.67 7.78 -14.50
N ASP A 165 4.18 8.01 -13.27
CA ASP A 165 2.81 7.62 -12.92
C ASP A 165 1.78 8.33 -13.81
N PRO A 166 0.74 7.62 -14.28
CA PRO A 166 -0.34 8.24 -15.03
C PRO A 166 -0.98 9.40 -14.25
N PRO A 167 -1.33 10.52 -14.92
CA PRO A 167 -2.12 11.58 -14.31
C PRO A 167 -3.43 11.00 -13.77
N VAL A 168 -3.66 11.15 -12.48
CA VAL A 168 -4.86 10.64 -11.80
C VAL A 168 -6.11 11.29 -12.36
N ARG A 169 -7.11 10.46 -12.64
CA ARG A 169 -8.40 10.88 -13.16
C ARG A 169 -9.28 11.40 -12.02
N ASP A 170 -10.07 12.43 -12.28
CA ASP A 170 -11.15 12.82 -11.37
C ASP A 170 -12.27 11.76 -11.40
N TRP A 171 -12.88 11.49 -10.24
CA TRP A 171 -14.10 10.69 -10.13
C TRP A 171 -15.29 11.64 -9.91
N PRO A 172 -15.93 12.16 -10.98
CA PRO A 172 -16.97 13.20 -10.86
C PRO A 172 -18.25 12.68 -10.21
N ASP A 173 -18.58 11.41 -10.43
CA ASP A 173 -19.75 10.73 -9.87
C ASP A 173 -19.47 10.05 -8.52
N MET A 174 -18.46 10.52 -7.76
CA MET A 174 -18.20 10.03 -6.41
C MET A 174 -19.41 10.34 -5.51
N PRO A 175 -19.98 9.37 -4.76
CA PRO A 175 -21.23 9.54 -4.03
C PRO A 175 -21.09 10.37 -2.74
N LEU A 176 -20.14 11.30 -2.68
CA LEU A 176 -19.95 12.21 -1.55
C LEU A 176 -21.15 13.16 -1.42
N PRO A 177 -21.94 13.08 -0.34
CA PRO A 177 -22.95 14.09 -0.06
C PRO A 177 -22.23 15.42 0.26
N PRO A 178 -22.82 16.57 -0.13
CA PRO A 178 -22.26 17.87 0.23
C PRO A 178 -22.13 18.00 1.76
N LEU A 179 -21.25 18.89 2.22
CA LEU A 179 -21.21 19.31 3.62
C LEU A 179 -22.59 19.87 3.99
N THR A 180 -23.41 19.05 4.64
CA THR A 180 -24.70 19.50 5.12
C THR A 180 -24.46 20.54 6.20
N LEU A 181 -25.05 21.74 6.03
CA LEU A 181 -25.05 22.76 7.06
C LEU A 181 -26.06 22.37 8.16
N LEU A 182 -25.81 21.23 8.82
CA LEU A 182 -26.42 20.86 10.10
C LEU A 182 -26.30 22.08 11.01
N ARG A 183 -27.47 22.66 11.31
CA ARG A 183 -27.64 24.09 11.59
C ARG A 183 -26.56 24.61 12.54
N SER A 184 -25.58 25.33 11.96
CA SER A 184 -24.35 25.77 12.63
C SER A 184 -24.61 26.22 14.09
N PRO A 185 -23.92 25.61 15.08
CA PRO A 185 -23.75 26.22 16.39
C PRO A 185 -23.14 27.59 16.16
N SER A 186 -23.94 28.64 16.33
CA SER A 186 -23.70 29.92 15.67
C SER A 186 -22.37 30.55 16.09
N THR A 187 -21.50 30.80 15.12
CA THR A 187 -20.31 31.67 15.19
C THR A 187 -19.30 31.35 16.31
N ARG A 188 -18.11 30.86 15.92
CA ARG A 188 -16.97 30.60 16.81
C ARG A 188 -17.21 29.53 17.90
N SER A 189 -17.81 28.40 17.52
CA SER A 189 -17.54 27.17 18.25
C SER A 189 -16.10 26.72 17.96
N HIS A 190 -15.18 27.02 18.89
CA HIS A 190 -14.03 26.14 19.16
C HIS A 190 -14.50 24.68 19.30
N PRO A 191 -13.64 23.66 19.09
CA PRO A 191 -14.00 22.23 19.26
C PRO A 191 -14.85 22.08 20.52
N ALA A 192 -16.08 21.59 20.31
CA ALA A 192 -17.24 22.09 21.05
C ALA A 192 -16.94 22.17 22.54
N ARG A 193 -17.01 23.39 23.10
CA ARG A 193 -16.77 23.68 24.52
C ARG A 193 -17.89 23.06 25.35
N SER A 194 -17.85 21.73 25.41
CA SER A 194 -18.49 20.89 26.39
C SER A 194 -18.32 21.60 27.71
N SER A 195 -19.43 21.87 28.35
CA SER A 195 -19.40 22.11 29.77
C SER A 195 -18.82 20.84 30.40
N ARG A 196 -17.49 20.83 30.60
CA ARG A 196 -16.82 20.05 31.65
C ARG A 196 -17.53 20.47 32.95
N SER A 197 -18.67 19.81 33.20
CA SER A 197 -19.34 19.81 34.48
C SER A 197 -18.28 19.48 35.53
N LYS A 198 -18.39 20.03 36.73
CA LYS A 198 -17.37 19.84 37.78
C LYS A 198 -17.38 18.42 38.38
N THR A 199 -17.98 17.46 37.68
CA THR A 199 -17.64 16.04 37.72
C THR A 199 -16.15 15.83 37.46
N LYS A 200 -15.56 14.83 38.12
CA LYS A 200 -14.13 14.47 38.00
C LYS A 200 -13.71 14.25 36.54
N PRO A 201 -12.41 14.43 36.20
CA PRO A 201 -11.84 13.85 34.99
C PRO A 201 -12.26 12.37 34.88
N ARG A 202 -12.68 11.96 33.69
CA ARG A 202 -12.82 10.54 33.38
C ARG A 202 -11.44 9.98 33.05
N GLU A 203 -11.17 8.77 33.50
CA GLU A 203 -9.96 8.05 33.12
C GLU A 203 -9.98 7.80 31.60
N PRO A 204 -8.83 7.93 30.88
CA PRO A 204 -8.75 7.60 29.47
C PRO A 204 -9.15 6.15 29.19
N LEU A 205 -9.70 5.89 28.01
CA LEU A 205 -9.83 4.52 27.51
C LEU A 205 -8.45 4.07 27.01
N GLN A 206 -8.02 2.86 27.37
CA GLN A 206 -6.84 2.26 26.78
C GLN A 206 -7.24 1.39 25.58
N VAL A 207 -6.49 1.49 24.48
CA VAL A 207 -6.67 0.66 23.27
C VAL A 207 -5.32 0.14 22.80
N ILE A 208 -5.27 -1.14 22.44
CA ILE A 208 -4.04 -1.79 21.94
C ILE A 208 -4.03 -1.79 20.40
N HIS A 209 -2.86 -1.61 19.79
CA HIS A 209 -2.62 -1.78 18.36
C HIS A 209 -1.49 -2.78 18.15
N ILE A 210 -1.78 -3.81 17.37
CA ILE A 210 -0.89 -4.91 16.99
C ILE A 210 -0.84 -4.90 15.46
N SER A 211 0.34 -5.04 14.88
CA SER A 211 0.53 -5.03 13.43
C SER A 211 1.63 -6.01 13.03
N ASP A 212 1.54 -6.53 11.82
CA ASP A 212 2.62 -7.21 11.10
C ASP A 212 3.29 -8.28 12.00
N LEU A 213 2.46 -9.26 12.37
CA LEU A 213 2.81 -10.36 13.26
C LEU A 213 3.76 -11.33 12.58
N HIS A 214 3.47 -11.68 11.32
CA HIS A 214 4.17 -12.69 10.51
C HIS A 214 4.61 -13.90 11.33
N ILE A 215 3.66 -14.74 11.74
CA ILE A 215 3.94 -15.89 12.61
C ILE A 215 4.42 -17.06 11.77
N ASP A 216 5.74 -17.22 11.68
CA ASP A 216 6.36 -18.33 10.97
C ASP A 216 6.07 -19.66 11.68
N ARG A 217 5.25 -20.49 11.02
CA ARG A 217 4.82 -21.81 11.52
C ARG A 217 5.86 -22.93 11.25
N GLU A 218 6.89 -22.66 10.47
CA GLU A 218 8.02 -23.57 10.22
C GLU A 218 9.31 -23.12 10.91
N TYR A 219 9.28 -22.01 11.67
CA TYR A 219 10.43 -21.46 12.39
C TYR A 219 11.09 -22.54 13.26
N THR A 220 12.35 -22.82 12.97
CA THR A 220 13.12 -23.89 13.61
C THR A 220 14.26 -23.31 14.41
N VAL A 221 14.19 -23.47 15.74
CA VAL A 221 15.25 -23.04 16.66
C VAL A 221 16.57 -23.73 16.31
N GLY A 222 17.62 -22.93 16.15
CA GLY A 222 18.95 -23.38 15.73
C GLY A 222 19.12 -23.56 14.21
N ALA A 223 18.13 -23.27 13.37
CA ALA A 223 18.31 -23.18 11.92
C ALA A 223 19.06 -21.89 11.52
N ASP A 224 19.51 -21.75 10.27
CA ASP A 224 20.33 -20.57 9.92
C ASP A 224 19.47 -19.31 9.75
N ALA A 225 19.76 -18.29 10.55
CA ALA A 225 19.24 -16.95 10.43
C ALA A 225 19.98 -16.12 9.38
N LYS A 226 20.99 -16.66 8.68
CA LYS A 226 21.61 -16.06 7.51
C LYS A 226 21.67 -17.05 6.34
N CYS A 227 20.52 -17.22 5.70
CA CYS A 227 20.32 -18.15 4.59
C CYS A 227 20.36 -17.46 3.21
N ASP A 228 20.21 -18.25 2.14
CA ASP A 228 20.15 -17.81 0.75
C ASP A 228 18.69 -17.71 0.20
N ARG A 229 17.69 -17.45 1.05
CA ARG A 229 16.27 -17.24 0.67
C ARG A 229 15.75 -15.91 1.25
N ASN A 230 14.60 -15.44 0.77
CA ASN A 230 13.97 -14.21 1.29
C ASN A 230 13.31 -14.35 2.68
N LEU A 231 13.27 -15.56 3.24
CA LEU A 231 12.96 -15.80 4.65
C LEU A 231 13.84 -16.96 5.15
N CYS A 232 14.43 -16.78 6.34
CA CYS A 232 15.39 -17.69 6.95
C CYS A 232 14.84 -18.35 8.23
N CYS A 233 15.69 -18.92 9.09
CA CYS A 233 15.30 -19.63 10.32
C CYS A 233 14.43 -20.89 10.11
N ARG A 234 14.38 -21.45 8.90
CA ARG A 234 13.71 -22.74 8.58
C ARG A 234 14.71 -23.78 8.07
N LEU A 235 14.32 -25.06 8.08
CA LEU A 235 15.12 -26.17 7.53
C LEU A 235 15.03 -26.27 6.00
N ASN A 236 15.27 -25.17 5.30
CA ASN A 236 15.13 -25.07 3.83
C ASN A 236 16.18 -25.90 3.07
N GLN A 237 17.43 -25.91 3.55
CA GLN A 237 18.57 -26.57 2.90
C GLN A 237 19.40 -27.39 3.92
N PRO A 238 20.23 -28.37 3.49
CA PRO A 238 21.07 -29.18 4.39
C PRO A 238 22.15 -28.44 5.19
N THR A 239 22.39 -27.16 4.85
CA THR A 239 23.20 -26.16 5.58
C THR A 239 22.49 -25.63 6.81
N ASP A 240 21.16 -25.52 6.73
CA ASP A 240 20.33 -24.84 7.71
C ASP A 240 19.96 -25.77 8.89
N LEU A 241 20.50 -26.99 8.88
CA LEU A 241 20.39 -27.93 9.99
C LEU A 241 21.18 -27.41 11.21
N PRO A 242 20.59 -27.46 12.42
CA PRO A 242 21.28 -27.11 13.65
C PRO A 242 22.65 -27.79 13.78
N ASN A 243 23.63 -27.03 14.27
CA ASN A 243 25.06 -27.36 14.33
C ASN A 243 25.84 -27.28 12.98
N LYS A 244 25.23 -26.79 11.90
CA LYS A 244 25.93 -26.44 10.64
C LYS A 244 25.80 -24.96 10.23
N THR A 245 24.97 -24.23 10.94
CA THR A 245 24.56 -22.85 10.68
C THR A 245 25.64 -21.83 11.03
N VAL A 246 25.73 -20.74 10.27
CA VAL A 246 26.58 -19.58 10.55
C VAL A 246 25.99 -18.72 11.67
N ILE A 247 24.67 -18.46 11.65
CA ILE A 247 23.99 -17.69 12.71
C ILE A 247 22.77 -18.49 13.19
N PRO A 248 22.84 -19.25 14.31
CA PRO A 248 21.73 -20.08 14.76
C PRO A 248 20.53 -19.24 15.25
N ALA A 249 19.36 -19.53 14.70
CA ALA A 249 18.07 -18.96 15.05
C ALA A 249 17.74 -19.15 16.54
N GLY A 250 17.49 -18.06 17.26
CA GLY A 250 17.17 -18.11 18.69
C GLY A 250 15.71 -18.49 18.96
N PRO A 251 15.38 -19.03 20.15
CA PRO A 251 14.03 -19.51 20.47
C PRO A 251 12.93 -18.43 20.49
N TYR A 252 13.26 -17.13 20.41
CA TYR A 252 12.28 -16.04 20.34
C TYR A 252 12.44 -15.12 19.11
N GLY A 253 13.25 -15.49 18.11
CA GLY A 253 13.36 -14.76 16.84
C GLY A 253 14.78 -14.27 16.52
N HIS A 254 14.93 -13.67 15.34
CA HIS A 254 16.17 -13.04 14.86
C HIS A 254 15.85 -11.98 13.79
N HIS A 255 16.64 -10.91 13.69
CA HIS A 255 16.51 -9.79 12.74
C HIS A 255 16.43 -10.10 11.23
N ASN A 256 16.51 -11.38 10.82
CA ASN A 256 16.51 -11.80 9.41
C ASN A 256 15.37 -12.82 9.13
N CYS A 257 14.43 -12.92 10.06
CA CYS A 257 13.44 -13.98 10.15
C CYS A 257 12.15 -13.43 10.74
N ASP A 258 11.07 -14.16 10.51
CA ASP A 258 9.75 -13.85 11.04
C ASP A 258 9.55 -14.30 12.49
N SER A 259 8.40 -13.93 13.07
CA SER A 259 8.08 -14.22 14.46
C SER A 259 7.90 -15.72 14.70
N PRO A 260 8.70 -16.38 15.56
CA PRO A 260 8.32 -17.69 16.05
C PRO A 260 7.07 -17.59 16.92
N GLU A 261 6.34 -18.70 17.03
CA GLU A 261 5.15 -18.83 17.88
C GLU A 261 5.37 -18.34 19.32
N SER A 262 6.56 -18.60 19.87
CA SER A 262 7.02 -18.19 21.19
C SER A 262 7.07 -16.67 21.39
N LEU A 263 7.46 -15.90 20.36
CA LEU A 263 7.51 -14.44 20.41
C LEU A 263 6.09 -13.87 20.46
N TYR A 264 5.19 -14.34 19.60
CA TYR A 264 3.79 -13.96 19.59
C TYR A 264 3.09 -14.29 20.93
N ILE A 265 3.31 -15.49 21.47
CA ILE A 265 2.79 -15.88 22.78
C ILE A 265 3.39 -15.03 23.92
N SER A 266 4.63 -14.54 23.79
CA SER A 266 5.21 -13.58 24.76
C SER A 266 4.53 -12.21 24.66
N MET A 267 4.25 -11.72 23.45
CA MET A 267 3.53 -10.47 23.21
C MET A 267 2.10 -10.54 23.77
N LEU A 268 1.36 -11.62 23.51
CA LEU A 268 -0.01 -11.82 24.02
C LEU A 268 -0.07 -11.74 25.55
N LYS A 269 0.93 -12.30 26.25
CA LYS A 269 1.05 -12.18 27.71
C LYS A 269 1.39 -10.75 28.14
N ALA A 270 2.22 -10.05 27.38
CA ALA A 270 2.60 -8.66 27.64
C ALA A 270 1.43 -7.68 27.49
N LEU A 271 0.47 -7.93 26.59
CA LEU A 271 -0.76 -7.13 26.44
C LEU A 271 -1.48 -6.99 27.79
N ASN A 272 -1.70 -8.12 28.47
CA ASN A 272 -2.39 -8.19 29.76
C ASN A 272 -1.59 -7.57 30.93
N VAL A 273 -0.31 -7.24 30.72
CA VAL A 273 0.55 -6.57 31.73
C VAL A 273 0.61 -5.06 31.49
N HIS A 274 0.73 -4.62 30.24
CA HIS A 274 0.90 -3.20 29.88
C HIS A 274 -0.41 -2.47 29.63
N ALA A 275 -1.50 -3.18 29.30
CA ALA A 275 -2.84 -2.63 29.15
C ALA A 275 -3.93 -3.58 29.70
N PRO A 276 -3.88 -3.95 31.00
CA PRO A 276 -4.83 -4.91 31.62
C PRO A 276 -6.30 -4.47 31.55
N ASN A 277 -6.56 -3.18 31.35
CA ASN A 277 -7.89 -2.58 31.27
C ASN A 277 -8.23 -2.06 29.85
N ALA A 278 -7.59 -2.60 28.81
CA ALA A 278 -7.87 -2.21 27.43
C ALA A 278 -9.34 -2.45 27.05
N SER A 279 -9.99 -1.42 26.49
CA SER A 279 -11.39 -1.49 26.03
C SER A 279 -11.53 -2.44 24.83
N PHE A 280 -10.52 -2.42 23.95
CA PHE A 280 -10.34 -3.34 22.83
C PHE A 280 -8.89 -3.31 22.34
N ALA A 281 -8.56 -4.22 21.44
CA ALA A 281 -7.36 -4.22 20.62
C ALA A 281 -7.75 -4.12 19.14
N MET A 282 -6.84 -3.62 18.30
CA MET A 282 -6.93 -3.73 16.85
C MET A 282 -5.70 -4.47 16.31
N HIS A 283 -5.94 -5.33 15.31
CA HIS A 283 -4.91 -6.04 14.56
C HIS A 283 -4.98 -5.60 13.11
N THR A 284 -3.97 -4.86 12.64
CA THR A 284 -3.96 -4.22 11.31
C THR A 284 -3.50 -5.14 10.17
N GLY A 285 -3.42 -6.45 10.41
CA GLY A 285 -3.16 -7.47 9.38
C GLY A 285 -1.74 -8.03 9.40
N ASP A 286 -1.50 -8.94 8.48
CA ASP A 286 -0.27 -9.71 8.27
C ASP A 286 0.08 -10.61 9.48
N MET A 287 -0.82 -11.57 9.71
CA MET A 287 -0.66 -12.72 10.60
C MET A 287 0.25 -13.79 9.98
N VAL A 288 0.25 -13.92 8.65
CA VAL A 288 0.98 -14.95 7.89
C VAL A 288 2.39 -14.47 7.51
N ASP A 289 3.35 -15.38 7.49
CA ASP A 289 4.77 -15.10 7.24
C ASP A 289 5.15 -14.77 5.78
N HIS A 290 6.43 -14.41 5.59
CA HIS A 290 6.99 -13.98 4.30
C HIS A 290 7.34 -15.12 3.32
N ALA A 291 6.98 -16.38 3.60
CA ALA A 291 7.20 -17.48 2.65
C ALA A 291 6.16 -17.50 1.52
N VAL A 292 6.14 -16.44 0.70
CA VAL A 292 5.23 -16.28 -0.45
C VAL A 292 5.32 -17.39 -1.49
N TRP A 293 6.38 -18.22 -1.44
CA TRP A 293 6.54 -19.40 -2.29
C TRP A 293 5.77 -20.64 -1.78
N THR A 294 5.33 -20.64 -0.53
CA THR A 294 4.41 -21.61 0.08
C THR A 294 3.07 -20.99 0.49
N SER A 295 2.82 -19.71 0.19
CA SER A 295 1.55 -19.02 0.42
C SER A 295 0.45 -19.54 -0.53
N VAL A 296 -0.08 -20.72 -0.20
CA VAL A 296 -1.29 -21.30 -0.78
C VAL A 296 -2.35 -21.49 0.31
N ARG A 297 -3.57 -21.87 -0.09
CA ARG A 297 -4.77 -21.82 0.76
C ARG A 297 -4.60 -22.47 2.14
N LYS A 298 -3.98 -23.66 2.20
CA LYS A 298 -3.87 -24.43 3.44
C LYS A 298 -3.05 -23.69 4.50
N GLU A 299 -1.93 -23.11 4.10
CA GLU A 299 -0.96 -22.45 4.98
C GLU A 299 -1.55 -21.15 5.55
N VAL A 300 -2.35 -20.42 4.74
CA VAL A 300 -3.16 -19.28 5.22
C VAL A 300 -4.30 -19.75 6.13
N GLU A 301 -5.08 -20.78 5.76
CA GLU A 301 -6.15 -21.34 6.61
C GLU A 301 -5.63 -21.76 7.98
N ASP A 302 -4.54 -22.51 8.02
CA ASP A 302 -3.89 -22.96 9.26
C ASP A 302 -3.28 -21.78 10.04
N GLY A 303 -2.62 -20.83 9.36
CA GLY A 303 -1.94 -19.69 9.98
C GLY A 303 -2.91 -18.72 10.67
N ILE A 304 -3.98 -18.32 9.98
CA ILE A 304 -5.04 -17.45 10.51
C ILE A 304 -5.83 -18.14 11.63
N THR A 305 -6.20 -19.41 11.43
CA THR A 305 -6.98 -20.17 12.43
C THR A 305 -6.19 -20.34 13.73
N GLN A 306 -4.90 -20.71 13.64
CA GLN A 306 -4.03 -20.82 14.81
C GLN A 306 -3.80 -19.45 15.46
N GLY A 307 -3.50 -18.41 14.68
CA GLY A 307 -3.25 -17.05 15.18
C GLY A 307 -4.39 -16.50 16.05
N HIS A 308 -5.64 -16.60 15.57
CA HIS A 308 -6.83 -16.19 16.33
C HIS A 308 -7.15 -17.13 17.50
N SER A 309 -6.92 -18.43 17.37
CA SER A 309 -7.08 -19.40 18.46
C SER A 309 -6.12 -19.13 19.62
N GLN A 310 -4.85 -18.82 19.31
CA GLN A 310 -3.84 -18.41 20.28
C GLN A 310 -4.18 -17.06 20.92
N TYR A 311 -4.66 -16.09 20.13
CA TYR A 311 -5.13 -14.80 20.67
C TYR A 311 -6.21 -15.03 21.74
N HIS A 312 -7.26 -15.80 21.41
CA HIS A 312 -8.31 -16.14 22.36
C HIS A 312 -7.77 -16.94 23.57
N THR A 313 -6.78 -17.81 23.38
CA THR A 313 -6.18 -18.61 24.46
C THR A 313 -5.42 -17.76 25.48
N TYR A 314 -4.85 -16.62 25.07
CA TYR A 314 -4.03 -15.77 25.93
C TYR A 314 -4.60 -14.38 26.22
N SER A 315 -5.72 -13.97 25.59
CA SER A 315 -6.39 -12.70 25.90
C SER A 315 -7.90 -12.76 25.68
N ASP A 316 -8.64 -12.15 26.62
CA ASP A 316 -10.10 -11.93 26.53
C ASP A 316 -10.46 -10.55 25.95
N ILE A 317 -9.46 -9.73 25.58
CA ILE A 317 -9.67 -8.39 25.03
C ILE A 317 -10.42 -8.49 23.68
N PRO A 318 -11.44 -7.66 23.40
CA PRO A 318 -12.10 -7.66 22.10
C PRO A 318 -11.15 -7.24 20.98
N LEU A 319 -11.06 -8.00 19.89
CA LEU A 319 -10.14 -7.73 18.77
C LEU A 319 -10.88 -7.25 17.51
N TYR A 320 -10.46 -6.11 16.95
CA TYR A 320 -10.92 -5.62 15.64
C TYR A 320 -9.82 -5.77 14.60
N GLY A 321 -9.98 -6.75 13.71
CA GLY A 321 -9.01 -7.07 12.67
C GLY A 321 -9.16 -6.27 11.38
N VAL A 322 -8.08 -6.28 10.59
CA VAL A 322 -7.98 -5.96 9.16
C VAL A 322 -7.32 -7.15 8.46
N ILE A 323 -7.65 -7.38 7.19
CA ILE A 323 -6.97 -8.35 6.32
C ILE A 323 -5.74 -7.67 5.73
N GLY A 324 -4.54 -8.17 6.06
CA GLY A 324 -3.28 -7.72 5.46
C GLY A 324 -3.04 -8.30 4.06
N ASN A 325 -1.89 -8.04 3.44
CA ASN A 325 -1.58 -8.55 2.10
C ASN A 325 -0.89 -9.93 2.08
N HIS A 326 -0.27 -10.36 3.18
CA HIS A 326 0.14 -11.76 3.40
C HIS A 326 -1.01 -12.66 3.86
N ASP A 327 -2.07 -12.08 4.41
CA ASP A 327 -3.25 -12.78 4.94
C ASP A 327 -4.17 -13.44 3.89
N VAL A 328 -3.77 -13.48 2.61
CA VAL A 328 -4.52 -14.08 1.49
C VAL A 328 -3.65 -14.99 0.63
N ALA A 329 -4.25 -16.00 -0.01
CA ALA A 329 -3.54 -16.93 -0.91
C ALA A 329 -4.12 -16.95 -2.34
N PRO A 330 -3.34 -16.57 -3.38
CA PRO A 330 -1.96 -16.05 -3.34
C PRO A 330 -1.81 -14.73 -2.59
N THR A 331 -0.63 -14.48 -2.04
CA THR A 331 -0.21 -13.18 -1.47
C THR A 331 -0.64 -12.02 -2.38
N ASN A 332 -1.19 -10.94 -1.82
CA ASN A 332 -1.68 -9.75 -2.53
C ASN A 332 -2.88 -9.96 -3.49
N SER A 333 -3.47 -11.15 -3.59
CA SER A 333 -4.49 -11.47 -4.61
C SER A 333 -5.92 -11.02 -4.24
N PHE A 334 -6.23 -9.73 -4.46
CA PHE A 334 -7.59 -9.20 -4.30
C PHE A 334 -8.23 -8.87 -5.68
N PRO A 335 -8.92 -9.82 -6.33
CA PRO A 335 -9.51 -9.63 -7.67
C PRO A 335 -10.72 -8.70 -7.64
N ARG A 336 -10.91 -7.92 -8.72
CA ARG A 336 -12.09 -7.07 -8.88
C ARG A 336 -13.33 -7.91 -9.18
N ASN A 337 -14.51 -7.42 -8.79
CA ASN A 337 -15.80 -7.99 -9.22
C ASN A 337 -16.06 -7.85 -10.74
N THR A 338 -15.26 -7.05 -11.45
CA THR A 338 -15.19 -6.92 -12.91
C THR A 338 -14.17 -7.87 -13.57
N THR A 339 -13.24 -8.43 -12.81
CA THR A 339 -12.20 -9.35 -13.30
C THR A 339 -12.80 -10.70 -13.68
N ILE A 340 -12.56 -11.17 -14.90
CA ILE A 340 -12.99 -12.49 -15.36
C ILE A 340 -11.95 -13.53 -14.95
N THR A 341 -12.18 -14.21 -13.82
CA THR A 341 -11.22 -15.16 -13.22
C THR A 341 -11.93 -16.34 -12.54
N THR A 342 -11.20 -17.44 -12.30
CA THR A 342 -11.61 -18.54 -11.41
C THR A 342 -10.93 -18.49 -10.04
N LEU A 343 -9.96 -17.58 -9.84
CA LEU A 343 -9.33 -17.30 -8.56
C LEU A 343 -10.19 -16.29 -7.79
N SER A 344 -10.46 -16.54 -6.51
CA SER A 344 -11.31 -15.69 -5.68
C SER A 344 -10.78 -15.62 -4.25
N SER A 345 -10.75 -14.42 -3.68
CA SER A 345 -10.41 -14.17 -2.28
C SER A 345 -11.60 -14.37 -1.31
N GLN A 346 -12.72 -14.89 -1.81
CA GLN A 346 -13.94 -15.03 -1.02
C GLN A 346 -13.80 -16.04 0.12
N TRP A 347 -12.99 -17.09 -0.05
CA TRP A 347 -12.79 -18.08 1.00
C TRP A 347 -11.89 -17.55 2.13
N ASP A 348 -10.94 -16.66 1.83
CA ASP A 348 -10.14 -15.92 2.81
C ASP A 348 -11.09 -15.02 3.64
N ILE A 349 -12.00 -14.31 2.96
CA ILE A 349 -13.02 -13.47 3.59
C ILE A 349 -14.00 -14.30 4.46
N GLU A 350 -14.39 -15.51 4.03
CA GLU A 350 -15.20 -16.45 4.81
C GLU A 350 -14.46 -16.94 6.07
N LEU A 351 -13.15 -17.23 5.96
CA LEU A 351 -12.28 -17.62 7.07
C LEU A 351 -12.14 -16.50 8.12
N PHE A 352 -11.93 -15.26 7.67
CA PHE A 352 -11.94 -14.09 8.56
C PHE A 352 -13.32 -13.82 9.16
N SER A 353 -14.40 -13.99 8.37
CA SER A 353 -15.78 -13.85 8.85
C SER A 353 -16.09 -14.83 9.96
N TYR A 354 -15.65 -16.08 9.83
CA TYR A 354 -15.79 -17.12 10.85
C TYR A 354 -14.94 -16.82 12.09
N THR A 355 -13.64 -16.55 11.92
CA THR A 355 -12.72 -16.38 13.06
C THR A 355 -12.94 -15.08 13.84
N TRP A 356 -13.40 -14.00 13.20
CA TRP A 356 -13.71 -12.73 13.86
C TRP A 356 -15.13 -12.63 14.41
N ALA A 357 -16.07 -13.52 14.06
CA ALA A 357 -17.48 -13.43 14.44
C ALA A 357 -17.73 -13.18 15.94
N LYS A 358 -16.88 -13.74 16.82
CA LYS A 358 -16.94 -13.52 18.28
C LYS A 358 -16.76 -12.05 18.67
N TRP A 359 -15.90 -11.31 17.96
CA TRP A 359 -15.56 -9.91 18.27
C TRP A 359 -16.37 -8.91 17.45
N ILE A 360 -16.60 -9.19 16.16
CA ILE A 360 -17.32 -8.30 15.23
C ILE A 360 -18.84 -8.56 15.19
N GLY A 361 -19.30 -9.71 15.69
CA GLY A 361 -20.71 -10.09 15.72
C GLY A 361 -21.25 -10.54 14.36
N GLU A 362 -22.48 -11.06 14.35
CA GLU A 362 -23.12 -11.60 13.14
C GLU A 362 -23.30 -10.53 12.05
N ASP A 363 -23.71 -9.31 12.40
CA ASP A 363 -23.84 -8.19 11.46
C ASP A 363 -22.48 -7.80 10.83
N GLY A 364 -21.43 -7.71 11.66
CA GLY A 364 -20.08 -7.39 11.20
C GLY A 364 -19.48 -8.50 10.32
N ALA A 365 -19.77 -9.76 10.64
CA ALA A 365 -19.36 -10.93 9.86
C ALA A 365 -20.08 -11.01 8.51
N GLN A 366 -21.37 -10.64 8.46
CA GLN A 366 -22.13 -10.52 7.22
C GLN A 366 -21.65 -9.35 6.35
N LEU A 367 -21.37 -8.18 6.95
CA LEU A 367 -20.76 -7.05 6.24
C LEU A 367 -19.40 -7.44 5.64
N LEU A 368 -18.54 -8.14 6.39
CA LEU A 368 -17.24 -8.60 5.91
C LEU A 368 -17.36 -9.40 4.60
N GLN A 369 -18.29 -10.37 4.56
CA GLN A 369 -18.56 -11.18 3.35
C GLN A 369 -19.18 -10.36 2.22
N ALA A 370 -20.12 -9.45 2.53
CA ALA A 370 -20.81 -8.65 1.53
C ALA A 370 -19.96 -7.51 0.95
N THR A 371 -18.92 -7.06 1.65
CA THR A 371 -18.13 -5.85 1.33
C THR A 371 -16.64 -6.16 1.11
N SER A 372 -16.34 -7.30 0.49
CA SER A 372 -14.98 -7.68 0.06
C SER A 372 -13.90 -7.63 1.17
N GLY A 373 -14.26 -7.98 2.40
CA GLY A 373 -13.36 -7.92 3.55
C GLY A 373 -13.42 -6.62 4.37
N CYS A 374 -14.37 -5.72 4.10
CA CYS A 374 -14.62 -4.52 4.91
C CYS A 374 -15.80 -4.73 5.88
N TYR A 375 -15.74 -4.18 7.09
CA TYR A 375 -16.87 -4.22 8.04
C TYR A 375 -16.88 -3.00 8.96
N SER A 376 -18.03 -2.68 9.55
CA SER A 376 -18.12 -1.68 10.62
C SER A 376 -18.76 -2.28 11.87
N ARG A 377 -18.45 -1.68 13.03
CA ARG A 377 -19.07 -2.02 14.31
C ARG A 377 -19.00 -0.85 15.27
N VAL A 378 -20.11 -0.55 15.95
CA VAL A 378 -20.08 0.34 17.13
C VAL A 378 -19.51 -0.44 18.32
N HIS A 379 -18.44 0.06 18.94
CA HIS A 379 -17.83 -0.60 20.10
C HIS A 379 -18.82 -0.57 21.29
N PRO A 380 -19.16 -1.72 21.92
CA PRO A 380 -20.25 -1.80 22.90
C PRO A 380 -20.13 -0.79 24.05
N GLY A 381 -21.26 -0.16 24.40
CA GLY A 381 -21.31 0.84 25.48
C GLY A 381 -20.73 2.23 25.12
N THR A 382 -20.24 2.42 23.90
CA THR A 382 -19.65 3.69 23.43
C THR A 382 -20.40 4.28 22.24
N ASN A 383 -20.02 5.49 21.82
CA ASN A 383 -20.52 6.15 20.61
C ASN A 383 -19.46 6.17 19.48
N LEU A 384 -18.54 5.20 19.50
CA LEU A 384 -17.44 5.03 18.56
C LEU A 384 -17.76 3.89 17.57
N LYS A 385 -17.86 4.21 16.28
CA LYS A 385 -17.88 3.25 15.17
C LYS A 385 -16.45 2.96 14.72
N ILE A 386 -16.04 1.69 14.80
CA ILE A 386 -14.85 1.17 14.14
C ILE A 386 -15.24 0.79 12.70
N ILE A 387 -14.44 1.18 11.72
CA ILE A 387 -14.61 0.87 10.30
C ILE A 387 -13.31 0.22 9.81
N SER A 388 -13.37 -1.06 9.44
CA SER A 388 -12.24 -1.81 8.89
C SER A 388 -12.30 -1.86 7.37
N LEU A 389 -11.18 -1.55 6.72
CA LEU A 389 -11.05 -1.45 5.27
C LEU A 389 -10.05 -2.47 4.73
N ASN A 390 -10.48 -3.25 3.73
CA ASN A 390 -9.56 -4.04 2.92
C ASN A 390 -8.81 -3.13 1.95
N THR A 391 -7.60 -2.72 2.36
CA THR A 391 -6.71 -1.83 1.60
C THR A 391 -5.98 -2.53 0.44
N GLY A 392 -6.07 -3.86 0.32
CA GLY A 392 -5.44 -4.64 -0.73
C GLY A 392 -5.94 -4.31 -2.15
N PHE A 393 -7.12 -3.69 -2.25
CA PHE A 393 -7.66 -3.12 -3.50
C PHE A 393 -6.97 -1.84 -3.98
N TRP A 394 -6.01 -1.30 -3.22
CA TRP A 394 -5.24 -0.10 -3.58
C TRP A 394 -3.72 -0.36 -3.70
N TYR A 395 -3.27 -1.58 -3.43
CA TYR A 395 -1.85 -1.94 -3.33
C TYR A 395 -1.20 -2.16 -4.70
N LYS A 396 -0.03 -1.57 -4.95
CA LYS A 396 0.73 -1.70 -6.20
C LYS A 396 1.09 -3.15 -6.57
N ALA A 397 1.25 -4.06 -5.59
CA ALA A 397 1.56 -5.46 -5.85
C ALA A 397 0.32 -6.37 -6.03
N ASN A 398 -0.90 -5.83 -5.93
CA ASN A 398 -2.11 -6.54 -6.34
C ASN A 398 -2.23 -6.52 -7.88
N PHE A 399 -1.71 -7.55 -8.53
CA PHE A 399 -1.60 -7.59 -9.99
C PHE A 399 -2.94 -7.63 -10.74
N TRP A 400 -4.07 -7.88 -10.07
CA TRP A 400 -5.40 -7.74 -10.67
C TRP A 400 -5.73 -6.28 -11.04
N LEU A 401 -5.12 -5.29 -10.36
CA LEU A 401 -5.44 -3.88 -10.58
C LEU A 401 -4.99 -3.36 -11.96
N TYR A 402 -4.16 -4.10 -12.68
CA TYR A 402 -3.68 -3.78 -14.04
C TYR A 402 -4.47 -4.50 -15.16
N ASP A 403 -5.57 -5.20 -14.85
CA ASP A 403 -6.31 -6.02 -15.84
C ASP A 403 -7.26 -5.27 -16.79
N SER A 404 -7.29 -3.93 -16.77
CA SER A 404 -8.23 -3.15 -17.57
C SER A 404 -7.73 -1.71 -17.79
N ASP A 405 -7.89 -1.20 -19.01
CA ASP A 405 -7.66 0.21 -19.34
C ASP A 405 -8.84 1.14 -19.00
N ASP A 406 -10.00 0.58 -18.65
CA ASP A 406 -11.20 1.35 -18.31
C ASP A 406 -11.04 2.09 -16.97
N PHE A 407 -11.85 3.11 -16.75
CA PHE A 407 -11.83 3.86 -15.50
C PHE A 407 -12.66 3.14 -14.42
N GLN A 408 -11.96 2.58 -13.42
CA GLN A 408 -12.55 1.83 -12.31
C GLN A 408 -12.10 2.45 -10.97
N PRO A 409 -12.62 3.62 -10.56
CA PRO A 409 -12.10 4.38 -9.41
C PRO A 409 -12.37 3.76 -8.04
N ASP A 410 -13.36 2.86 -7.94
CA ASP A 410 -13.74 2.20 -6.69
C ASP A 410 -13.90 0.69 -6.88
N PRO A 411 -12.78 -0.07 -6.85
CA PRO A 411 -12.82 -1.53 -6.91
C PRO A 411 -13.74 -2.10 -5.83
N ASN A 412 -14.71 -2.91 -6.26
CA ASN A 412 -15.72 -3.57 -5.43
C ASN A 412 -16.62 -2.64 -4.58
N GLY A 413 -16.59 -1.31 -4.79
CA GLY A 413 -17.48 -0.36 -4.11
C GLY A 413 -17.09 0.00 -2.66
N ILE A 414 -15.83 -0.23 -2.29
CA ILE A 414 -15.31 -0.06 -0.92
C ILE A 414 -15.36 1.41 -0.48
N LEU A 415 -15.03 2.35 -1.37
CA LEU A 415 -15.04 3.78 -1.07
C LEU A 415 -16.47 4.32 -0.99
N ALA A 416 -17.38 3.87 -1.86
CA ALA A 416 -18.81 4.17 -1.78
C ALA A 416 -19.44 3.64 -0.47
N TRP A 417 -19.06 2.44 -0.03
CA TRP A 417 -19.47 1.89 1.26
C TRP A 417 -18.93 2.70 2.44
N LEU A 418 -17.64 3.07 2.42
CA LEU A 418 -17.01 3.91 3.44
C LEU A 418 -17.73 5.27 3.59
N ILE A 419 -18.13 5.89 2.48
CA ILE A 419 -18.95 7.13 2.48
C ILE A 419 -20.29 6.88 3.19
N GLY A 420 -20.95 5.75 2.92
CA GLY A 420 -22.18 5.34 3.60
C GLY A 420 -22.01 5.19 5.11
N GLU A 421 -20.99 4.46 5.55
CA GLU A 421 -20.72 4.22 6.97
C GLU A 421 -20.36 5.49 7.75
N LEU A 422 -19.60 6.39 7.12
CA LEU A 422 -19.25 7.70 7.69
C LEU A 422 -20.44 8.66 7.71
N GLN A 423 -21.32 8.64 6.70
CA GLN A 423 -22.54 9.45 6.72
C GLN A 423 -23.55 8.94 7.76
N ASP A 424 -23.69 7.63 7.93
CA ASP A 424 -24.49 7.05 9.00
C ASP A 424 -23.95 7.44 10.40
N ALA A 425 -22.63 7.41 10.57
CA ALA A 425 -21.99 7.88 11.80
C ALA A 425 -22.23 9.39 12.05
N GLU A 426 -22.05 10.23 11.02
CA GLU A 426 -22.34 11.68 11.07
C GLU A 426 -23.81 11.95 11.44
N ASN A 427 -24.74 11.26 10.80
CA ASN A 427 -26.19 11.38 11.04
C ASN A 427 -26.58 10.97 12.48
N ARG A 428 -25.87 10.02 13.08
CA ARG A 428 -26.07 9.58 14.48
C ARG A 428 -25.29 10.40 15.51
N GLY A 429 -24.43 11.34 15.08
CA GLY A 429 -23.51 12.04 15.96
C GLY A 429 -22.45 11.13 16.58
N GLN A 430 -22.15 10.00 15.95
CA GLN A 430 -21.07 9.08 16.32
C GLN A 430 -19.71 9.66 15.95
N LYS A 431 -18.67 9.11 16.57
CA LYS A 431 -17.29 9.24 16.07
C LYS A 431 -16.90 7.98 15.31
N ALA A 432 -16.02 8.15 14.33
CA ALA A 432 -15.46 7.05 13.56
C ALA A 432 -13.96 6.90 13.81
N TRP A 433 -13.50 5.67 13.95
CA TRP A 433 -12.11 5.27 13.72
C TRP A 433 -12.06 4.42 12.45
N ILE A 434 -11.06 4.66 11.61
CA ILE A 434 -10.79 3.83 10.44
C ILE A 434 -9.55 2.99 10.72
N ILE A 435 -9.62 1.68 10.48
CA ILE A 435 -8.49 0.76 10.54
C ILE A 435 -8.26 0.14 9.15
N GLY A 436 -7.01 0.05 8.73
CA GLY A 436 -6.58 -0.53 7.46
C GLY A 436 -5.23 -1.22 7.61
N HIS A 437 -4.70 -1.81 6.53
CA HIS A 437 -3.34 -2.38 6.53
C HIS A 437 -2.36 -1.41 5.85
N LEU A 438 -2.52 -1.19 4.54
CA LEU A 438 -1.70 -0.26 3.77
C LEU A 438 -2.20 1.19 3.93
N SER A 439 -1.31 2.06 4.39
CA SER A 439 -1.57 3.48 4.62
C SER A 439 -1.62 4.29 3.30
N PRO A 440 -2.54 5.25 3.14
CA PRO A 440 -2.79 5.88 1.83
C PRO A 440 -1.68 6.80 1.30
N GLY A 441 -0.78 7.31 2.15
CA GLY A 441 0.35 8.16 1.73
C GLY A 441 1.58 7.41 1.22
N LYS A 442 1.69 6.09 1.43
CA LYS A 442 2.87 5.28 1.08
C LYS A 442 3.01 5.04 -0.42
N ALA A 443 4.23 4.76 -0.88
CA ALA A 443 4.51 4.52 -2.31
C ALA A 443 3.83 3.23 -2.83
N ASP A 444 3.48 2.32 -1.92
CA ASP A 444 2.70 1.11 -2.18
C ASP A 444 1.22 1.37 -2.49
N CYS A 445 0.65 2.53 -2.15
CA CYS A 445 -0.72 2.89 -2.47
C CYS A 445 -0.84 3.59 -3.84
N LEU A 446 -1.68 3.08 -4.74
CA LEU A 446 -1.92 3.69 -6.04
C LEU A 446 -2.52 5.11 -5.91
N HIS A 447 -2.08 6.04 -6.76
CA HIS A 447 -2.40 7.46 -6.62
C HIS A 447 -3.90 7.80 -6.78
N GLU A 448 -4.64 7.01 -7.56
CA GLU A 448 -6.09 7.19 -7.76
C GLU A 448 -6.88 6.90 -6.46
N PRO A 449 -6.88 5.67 -5.89
CA PRO A 449 -7.59 5.41 -4.63
C PRO A 449 -7.06 6.25 -3.46
N SER A 450 -5.74 6.51 -3.40
CA SER A 450 -5.14 7.41 -2.40
C SER A 450 -5.76 8.81 -2.42
N ARG A 451 -5.97 9.40 -3.61
CA ARG A 451 -6.68 10.68 -3.74
C ARG A 451 -8.14 10.57 -3.32
N TYR A 452 -8.84 9.54 -3.76
CA TYR A 452 -10.28 9.39 -3.49
C TYR A 452 -10.57 9.22 -2.00
N ILE A 453 -9.84 8.36 -1.29
CA ILE A 453 -10.00 8.25 0.17
C ILE A 453 -9.73 9.59 0.86
N ASN A 454 -8.72 10.35 0.43
CA ASN A 454 -8.45 11.66 1.03
C ASN A 454 -9.53 12.72 0.76
N GLN A 455 -10.31 12.62 -0.32
CA GLN A 455 -11.52 13.44 -0.48
C GLN A 455 -12.60 13.06 0.55
N ILE A 456 -12.75 11.78 0.84
CA ILE A 456 -13.65 11.25 1.89
C ILE A 456 -13.19 11.70 3.28
N LEU A 457 -11.89 11.60 3.59
CA LEU A 457 -11.31 12.06 4.87
C LEU A 457 -11.55 13.57 5.08
N ARG A 458 -11.32 14.39 4.04
CA ARG A 458 -11.64 15.84 4.07
C ARG A 458 -13.13 16.11 4.32
N ARG A 459 -14.04 15.37 3.68
CA ARG A 459 -15.50 15.49 3.90
C ARG A 459 -15.91 15.15 5.34
N TYR A 460 -15.31 14.13 5.94
CA TYR A 460 -15.74 13.56 7.24
C TYR A 460 -14.82 13.87 8.42
N LYS A 461 -13.92 14.87 8.30
CA LYS A 461 -12.99 15.36 9.35
C LYS A 461 -13.60 15.76 10.70
N HIS A 462 -14.93 15.88 10.80
CA HIS A 462 -15.64 16.14 12.07
C HIS A 462 -16.26 14.87 12.68
N THR A 463 -16.38 13.79 11.90
CA THR A 463 -16.89 12.48 12.31
C THR A 463 -15.72 11.54 12.65
N ILE A 464 -14.67 11.53 11.82
CA ILE A 464 -13.44 10.76 12.05
C ILE A 464 -12.68 11.39 13.25
N ALA A 465 -12.15 10.55 14.13
CA ALA A 465 -11.39 10.98 15.31
C ALA A 465 -9.91 10.55 15.28
N ALA A 466 -9.60 9.40 14.70
CA ALA A 466 -8.25 8.88 14.45
C ALA A 466 -8.30 7.77 13.38
N MET A 467 -7.15 7.42 12.81
CA MET A 467 -7.00 6.39 11.78
C MET A 467 -5.73 5.57 12.05
N PHE A 468 -5.74 4.26 11.77
CA PHE A 468 -4.67 3.34 12.16
C PHE A 468 -4.37 2.31 11.05
N TYR A 469 -3.08 2.12 10.77
CA TYR A 469 -2.56 1.27 9.68
C TYR A 469 -1.28 0.53 10.10
N GLY A 470 -0.81 -0.41 9.29
CA GLY A 470 0.36 -1.25 9.51
C GLY A 470 1.34 -1.24 8.33
N HIS A 471 1.73 -2.42 7.86
CA HIS A 471 2.44 -2.71 6.61
C HIS A 471 3.90 -2.23 6.52
N THR A 472 4.21 -1.01 6.97
CA THR A 472 5.57 -0.44 6.85
C THR A 472 6.55 -0.97 7.90
N HIS A 473 6.04 -1.79 8.84
CA HIS A 473 6.72 -2.32 10.02
C HIS A 473 7.31 -1.27 10.97
N ARG A 474 7.04 0.04 10.78
CA ARG A 474 7.82 1.14 11.36
C ARG A 474 7.01 2.06 12.27
N SER A 475 7.72 2.69 13.22
CA SER A 475 7.11 3.61 14.19
C SER A 475 6.86 5.01 13.62
N GLU A 476 5.87 5.16 12.74
CA GLU A 476 5.63 6.40 11.99
C GLU A 476 4.13 6.81 11.90
N TRP A 477 3.85 7.86 11.11
CA TRP A 477 2.53 8.50 10.96
C TRP A 477 2.39 9.23 9.61
N GLU A 478 1.16 9.57 9.23
CA GLU A 478 0.86 10.50 8.12
C GLU A 478 -0.15 11.57 8.59
N ILE A 479 -0.04 12.79 8.09
CA ILE A 479 -0.96 13.89 8.44
C ILE A 479 -1.88 14.20 7.24
N VAL A 480 -3.19 14.27 7.52
CA VAL A 480 -4.21 14.63 6.51
C VAL A 480 -4.43 16.14 6.54
N TYR A 481 -4.30 16.78 5.38
CA TYR A 481 -4.50 18.23 5.23
C TYR A 481 -5.74 18.59 4.41
N GLU A 482 -6.35 19.72 4.76
CA GLU A 482 -7.41 20.38 3.98
C GLU A 482 -6.90 20.79 2.59
N ASN A 483 -5.67 21.33 2.55
CA ASN A 483 -4.93 21.64 1.33
C ASN A 483 -3.56 20.93 1.40
N PRO A 484 -3.35 19.82 0.68
CA PRO A 484 -2.11 19.05 0.74
C PRO A 484 -0.93 19.74 0.04
N GLN A 485 -1.17 20.71 -0.86
CA GLN A 485 -0.09 21.48 -1.50
C GLN A 485 0.47 22.58 -0.59
N HIS A 486 -0.27 22.96 0.46
CA HIS A 486 0.13 24.00 1.43
C HIS A 486 -0.04 23.48 2.87
N PRO A 487 0.71 22.44 3.28
CA PRO A 487 0.60 21.85 4.60
C PRO A 487 1.04 22.84 5.69
N SER A 488 0.19 23.01 6.70
CA SER A 488 0.43 23.86 7.87
C SER A 488 -0.35 23.31 9.08
N ALA A 489 0.05 23.67 10.30
CA ALA A 489 -0.64 23.19 11.50
C ALA A 489 -2.16 23.52 11.50
N ASP A 490 -2.55 24.71 11.03
CA ASP A 490 -3.96 25.13 10.91
C ASP A 490 -4.74 24.36 9.82
N SER A 491 -4.05 23.80 8.83
CA SER A 491 -4.68 23.01 7.75
C SER A 491 -4.65 21.50 8.00
N ALA A 492 -4.01 21.04 9.09
CA ALA A 492 -3.93 19.64 9.49
C ALA A 492 -5.23 19.18 10.17
N ILE A 493 -6.04 18.41 9.45
CA ILE A 493 -7.42 18.04 9.82
C ILE A 493 -7.56 16.60 10.34
N GLY A 494 -6.51 15.78 10.23
CA GLY A 494 -6.53 14.39 10.65
C GLY A 494 -5.13 13.79 10.83
N ILE A 495 -5.05 12.69 11.56
CA ILE A 495 -3.81 11.97 11.86
C ILE A 495 -4.01 10.48 11.61
N ILE A 496 -3.07 9.89 10.87
CA ILE A 496 -2.95 8.47 10.59
C ILE A 496 -1.77 7.94 11.40
N TYR A 497 -2.00 6.95 12.24
CA TYR A 497 -0.96 6.28 13.02
C TYR A 497 -0.57 4.95 12.38
N ILE A 498 0.71 4.78 12.04
CA ILE A 498 1.21 3.56 11.42
C ILE A 498 1.93 2.75 12.49
N GLY A 499 1.41 1.55 12.78
CA GLY A 499 1.91 0.64 13.82
C GLY A 499 3.25 0.01 13.45
N PRO A 500 4.16 -0.17 14.41
CA PRO A 500 5.34 -0.98 14.20
C PRO A 500 5.00 -2.48 14.21
N ALA A 501 5.86 -3.27 13.57
CA ALA A 501 5.74 -4.71 13.53
C ALA A 501 6.06 -5.41 14.85
N VAL A 502 5.43 -6.58 15.03
CA VAL A 502 5.92 -7.61 15.97
C VAL A 502 7.02 -8.46 15.33
N THR A 503 7.05 -8.64 13.99
CA THR A 503 8.17 -9.32 13.33
C THR A 503 9.51 -8.61 13.59
N PRO A 504 10.58 -9.35 13.97
CA PRO A 504 11.88 -8.75 14.30
C PRO A 504 12.68 -8.28 13.08
N GLU A 505 12.25 -8.59 11.85
CA GLU A 505 12.96 -8.23 10.61
C GLU A 505 13.27 -6.71 10.53
N SER A 506 12.32 -5.87 10.93
CA SER A 506 12.42 -4.41 10.77
C SER A 506 12.76 -3.63 12.05
N GLY A 507 13.19 -4.32 13.12
CA GLY A 507 13.56 -3.69 14.40
C GLY A 507 13.14 -4.50 15.62
N ASN A 508 13.18 -3.89 16.81
CA ASN A 508 12.73 -4.54 18.04
C ASN A 508 11.22 -4.86 17.96
N PRO A 509 10.76 -6.09 18.25
CA PRO A 509 9.34 -6.45 18.28
C PRO A 509 8.54 -5.51 19.15
N ALA A 510 7.43 -5.00 18.63
CA ALA A 510 6.70 -3.88 19.24
C ALA A 510 5.18 -4.03 19.12
N PHE A 511 4.46 -3.46 20.08
CA PHE A 511 3.04 -3.11 19.97
C PHE A 511 2.81 -1.73 20.59
N ARG A 512 1.62 -1.15 20.41
CA ARG A 512 1.27 0.15 21.00
C ARG A 512 0.07 0.07 21.92
N VAL A 513 0.08 0.92 22.93
CA VAL A 513 -1.08 1.23 23.79
C VAL A 513 -1.39 2.72 23.63
N TYR A 514 -2.62 3.04 23.27
CA TYR A 514 -3.12 4.39 23.12
C TYR A 514 -3.98 4.75 24.33
N ASP A 515 -3.69 5.89 24.95
CA ASP A 515 -4.65 6.54 25.86
C ASP A 515 -5.60 7.40 25.01
N VAL A 516 -6.90 7.31 25.23
CA VAL A 516 -7.95 7.88 24.37
C VAL A 516 -8.98 8.65 25.19
N ASP A 517 -9.41 9.82 24.70
CA ASP A 517 -10.47 10.59 25.35
C ASP A 517 -11.83 9.84 25.27
N PRO A 518 -12.51 9.56 26.41
CA PRO A 518 -13.72 8.75 26.45
C PRO A 518 -14.98 9.44 25.89
N VAL A 519 -14.86 10.63 25.30
CA VAL A 519 -15.97 11.43 24.75
C VAL A 519 -15.70 11.86 23.31
N THR A 520 -14.49 12.32 22.98
CA THR A 520 -14.11 12.71 21.60
C THR A 520 -13.52 11.57 20.80
N TYR A 521 -13.05 10.52 21.46
CA TYR A 521 -12.30 9.38 20.91
C TYR A 521 -11.03 9.79 20.15
N GLN A 522 -10.45 10.94 20.48
CA GLN A 522 -9.14 11.36 20.00
C GLN A 522 -8.03 10.74 20.88
N VAL A 523 -6.90 10.43 20.26
CA VAL A 523 -5.71 9.95 20.96
C VAL A 523 -5.14 11.04 21.87
N LEU A 524 -4.89 10.69 23.13
CA LEU A 524 -4.25 11.51 24.16
C LEU A 524 -2.77 11.13 24.37
N ASP A 525 -2.39 9.87 24.22
CA ASP A 525 -0.97 9.48 24.17
C ASP A 525 -0.78 8.19 23.35
N VAL A 526 0.46 7.96 22.92
CA VAL A 526 0.92 6.72 22.29
C VAL A 526 2.10 6.20 23.10
N HIS A 527 1.89 5.08 23.79
CA HIS A 527 2.94 4.33 24.48
C HIS A 527 3.38 3.19 23.58
N GLU A 528 4.64 3.23 23.13
CA GLU A 528 5.21 2.13 22.36
C GLU A 528 5.87 1.13 23.31
N VAL A 529 5.45 -0.13 23.26
CA VAL A 529 5.92 -1.21 24.14
C VAL A 529 6.70 -2.20 23.29
N ILE A 530 7.94 -2.47 23.68
CA ILE A 530 8.88 -3.28 22.90
C ILE A 530 9.50 -4.36 23.74
N THR A 531 10.11 -5.34 23.09
CA THR A 531 11.16 -6.17 23.70
C THR A 531 12.45 -6.05 22.88
N ASN A 532 13.60 -6.03 23.56
CA ASN A 532 14.88 -5.69 22.95
C ASN A 532 15.63 -6.94 22.49
N LEU A 533 15.83 -7.11 21.18
CA LEU A 533 16.52 -8.25 20.56
C LEU A 533 17.98 -8.40 21.03
N SER A 534 18.66 -7.28 21.29
CA SER A 534 20.05 -7.24 21.79
C SER A 534 20.15 -7.49 23.31
N ALA A 535 19.04 -7.72 24.02
CA ALA A 535 19.06 -7.98 25.46
C ALA A 535 19.46 -9.44 25.78
N PRO A 536 20.36 -9.70 26.76
CA PRO A 536 20.75 -11.06 27.15
C PRO A 536 19.58 -11.95 27.63
N SER A 537 18.46 -11.36 28.06
CA SER A 537 17.25 -12.07 28.44
C SER A 537 16.40 -12.51 27.25
N PHE A 538 16.49 -11.86 26.08
CA PHE A 538 15.55 -12.04 24.97
C PHE A 538 15.40 -13.52 24.55
N GLN A 539 16.52 -14.23 24.40
CA GLN A 539 16.52 -15.65 24.00
C GLN A 539 16.24 -16.64 25.14
N THR A 540 15.87 -16.18 26.33
CA THR A 540 15.38 -17.05 27.43
C THR A 540 13.97 -16.69 27.88
N GLY A 541 13.60 -15.42 27.82
CA GLY A 541 12.23 -14.91 27.97
C GLY A 541 12.21 -13.41 27.64
N PRO A 542 11.58 -12.97 26.53
CA PRO A 542 11.53 -11.57 26.14
C PRO A 542 10.87 -10.69 27.21
N GLU A 543 11.64 -9.75 27.75
CA GLU A 543 11.10 -8.72 28.64
C GLU A 543 10.47 -7.61 27.79
N TRP A 544 9.18 -7.39 27.96
CA TRP A 544 8.43 -6.34 27.28
C TRP A 544 8.30 -5.12 28.19
N PHE A 545 8.67 -3.93 27.70
CA PHE A 545 8.69 -2.69 28.47
C PHE A 545 8.28 -1.48 27.62
N LYS A 546 7.78 -0.40 28.26
CA LYS A 546 7.47 0.86 27.57
C LYS A 546 8.77 1.51 27.08
N TYR A 547 8.93 1.63 25.77
CA TYR A 547 10.07 2.27 25.11
C TYR A 547 9.99 3.81 25.20
N TYR A 548 8.82 4.39 24.90
CA TYR A 548 8.57 5.82 25.10
C TYR A 548 7.06 6.15 25.19
N SER A 549 6.73 7.32 25.73
CA SER A 549 5.45 8.03 25.51
C SER A 549 5.67 9.09 24.44
N ALA A 550 4.78 9.16 23.45
CA ALA A 550 4.81 10.17 22.39
C ALA A 550 4.59 11.59 22.95
N ARG A 551 3.64 11.77 23.87
CA ARG A 551 3.40 13.05 24.57
C ARG A 551 4.65 13.52 25.32
N GLU A 552 5.23 12.63 26.14
CA GLU A 552 6.44 12.92 26.93
C GLU A 552 7.62 13.30 26.04
N THR A 553 7.84 12.52 24.98
CA THR A 553 8.99 12.67 24.07
C THR A 553 8.86 13.90 23.18
N TYR A 554 7.75 14.00 22.43
CA TYR A 554 7.59 15.03 21.40
C TYR A 554 7.05 16.34 21.99
N GLY A 555 6.24 16.31 23.05
CA GLY A 555 5.85 17.52 23.79
C GLY A 555 7.06 18.24 24.38
N LYS A 556 7.99 17.49 25.00
CA LYS A 556 9.28 18.02 25.46
C LYS A 556 10.11 18.58 24.30
N MET A 557 10.22 17.85 23.19
CA MET A 557 10.96 18.30 21.99
C MET A 557 10.43 19.65 21.46
N LEU A 558 9.11 19.84 21.42
CA LEU A 558 8.47 21.10 21.01
C LEU A 558 8.83 22.25 21.96
N MET A 559 8.74 22.04 23.28
CA MET A 559 9.12 23.04 24.28
C MET A 559 10.60 23.43 24.18
N GLU A 560 11.50 22.46 24.06
CA GLU A 560 12.95 22.71 23.97
C GLU A 560 13.36 23.43 22.67
N ASN A 561 12.56 23.31 21.60
CA ASN A 561 12.78 24.00 20.32
C ASN A 561 11.92 25.28 20.15
N THR A 562 11.37 25.83 21.25
CA THR A 562 10.63 27.11 21.27
C THR A 562 9.37 27.19 20.40
N MET A 563 8.80 26.04 20.02
CA MET A 563 7.46 26.00 19.42
C MET A 563 6.41 26.41 20.45
N ASP A 564 5.31 27.06 20.03
CA ASP A 564 4.22 27.43 20.94
C ASP A 564 3.82 26.23 21.82
N PRO A 565 3.78 26.38 23.16
CA PRO A 565 3.53 25.28 24.05
C PRO A 565 2.17 24.64 23.75
N PHE A 566 2.15 23.31 23.69
CA PHE A 566 0.95 22.54 23.44
C PHE A 566 0.22 22.24 24.75
N PRO A 567 -1.06 22.61 24.94
CA PRO A 567 -1.96 23.31 24.03
C PRO A 567 -1.83 24.84 24.06
N ALA A 568 -2.11 25.48 22.93
CA ALA A 568 -2.06 26.93 22.78
C ALA A 568 -2.94 27.66 23.82
N ALA A 569 -2.37 28.71 24.43
CA ALA A 569 -2.96 29.43 25.56
C ALA A 569 -4.38 29.95 25.26
N GLY A 570 -5.37 29.33 25.90
CA GLY A 570 -6.79 29.71 25.79
C GLY A 570 -7.73 28.59 25.33
N GLN A 571 -7.22 27.47 24.82
CA GLN A 571 -8.10 26.37 24.33
C GLN A 571 -8.80 25.57 25.44
N GLY A 572 -8.42 25.72 26.71
CA GLY A 572 -9.17 25.17 27.85
C GLY A 572 -9.01 23.66 28.10
N HIS A 573 -8.09 23.01 27.40
CA HIS A 573 -7.54 21.71 27.80
C HIS A 573 -6.36 21.93 28.74
N ASP A 574 -6.25 21.10 29.79
CA ASP A 574 -5.02 20.95 30.56
C ASP A 574 -3.99 20.17 29.72
N GLU A 575 -2.70 20.42 29.89
CA GLU A 575 -1.61 19.85 29.08
C GLU A 575 -1.62 18.31 29.02
N ALA A 576 -2.02 17.65 30.10
CA ALA A 576 -2.20 16.19 30.16
C ALA A 576 -3.48 15.67 29.44
N THR A 577 -4.30 16.55 28.84
CA THR A 577 -5.64 16.22 28.29
C THR A 577 -5.94 16.88 26.94
N ALA A 578 -4.96 17.47 26.27
CA ALA A 578 -5.07 17.94 24.89
C ALA A 578 -4.70 16.81 23.90
N PRO A 579 -5.44 16.57 22.81
CA PRO A 579 -5.20 15.42 21.91
C PRO A 579 -3.88 15.51 21.13
N LEU A 580 -3.32 14.37 20.71
CA LEU A 580 -2.20 14.32 19.74
C LEU A 580 -2.78 14.40 18.32
N ASP A 581 -3.28 15.56 17.94
CA ASP A 581 -3.93 15.79 16.64
C ASP A 581 -2.94 16.13 15.50
N GLY A 582 -3.46 16.33 14.29
CA GLY A 582 -2.65 16.66 13.12
C GLY A 582 -1.82 17.95 13.29
N ALA A 583 -2.29 18.92 14.08
CA ALA A 583 -1.57 20.17 14.34
C ALA A 583 -0.39 19.95 15.31
N PHE A 584 -0.55 19.06 16.31
CA PHE A 584 0.56 18.58 17.12
C PHE A 584 1.64 17.91 16.25
N TRP A 585 1.26 16.91 15.45
CA TRP A 585 2.22 16.17 14.62
C TRP A 585 2.86 17.03 13.52
N HIS A 586 2.15 18.03 12.97
CA HIS A 586 2.74 19.01 12.07
C HIS A 586 3.89 19.76 12.75
N LYS A 587 3.66 20.31 13.95
CA LYS A 587 4.71 21.02 14.71
C LYS A 587 5.90 20.12 15.05
N VAL A 588 5.68 18.84 15.32
CA VAL A 588 6.77 17.86 15.48
C VAL A 588 7.59 17.79 14.19
N THR A 589 6.94 17.62 13.03
CA THR A 589 7.66 17.57 11.75
C THR A 589 8.42 18.86 11.39
N GLU A 590 7.94 20.05 11.79
CA GLU A 590 8.71 21.31 11.66
C GLU A 590 10.03 21.28 12.46
N VAL A 591 10.02 20.75 13.68
CA VAL A 591 11.26 20.59 14.48
C VAL A 591 12.18 19.53 13.87
N LEU A 592 11.64 18.41 13.38
CA LEU A 592 12.43 17.39 12.69
C LEU A 592 13.05 17.92 11.38
N GLU A 593 12.34 18.78 10.65
CA GLU A 593 12.86 19.41 9.43
C GLU A 593 13.99 20.39 9.69
N ALA A 594 13.92 21.15 10.81
CA ALA A 594 14.94 22.11 11.18
C ALA A 594 16.17 21.45 11.84
N SER A 595 15.95 20.50 12.76
CA SER A 595 16.96 20.01 13.69
C SER A 595 17.43 18.59 13.36
N TYR A 596 18.66 18.46 12.84
CA TYR A 596 19.27 17.14 12.59
C TYR A 596 19.32 16.26 13.86
N PRO A 597 19.72 16.76 15.06
CA PRO A 597 19.73 15.93 16.28
C PRO A 597 18.36 15.39 16.69
N GLU A 598 17.27 16.13 16.47
CA GLU A 598 15.92 15.63 16.76
C GLU A 598 15.45 14.64 15.69
N PHE A 599 15.78 14.90 14.42
CA PHE A 599 15.56 13.96 13.33
C PHE A 599 16.29 12.64 13.53
N GLU A 600 17.57 12.62 13.94
CA GLU A 600 18.29 11.36 14.19
C GLU A 600 17.63 10.56 15.33
N LYS A 601 17.17 11.23 16.40
CA LYS A 601 16.40 10.57 17.47
C LYS A 601 15.09 9.98 16.96
N PHE A 602 14.36 10.68 16.07
CA PHE A 602 13.17 10.12 15.41
C PHE A 602 13.53 8.94 14.52
N PHE A 603 14.55 9.07 13.66
CA PHE A 603 14.95 8.08 12.67
C PHE A 603 15.36 6.75 13.34
N ARG A 604 16.05 6.82 14.49
CA ARG A 604 16.35 5.65 15.34
C ARG A 604 15.11 5.00 15.99
N ARG A 605 13.97 5.69 16.12
CA ARG A 605 12.73 5.11 16.64
C ARG A 605 11.96 4.30 15.61
N LEU A 606 12.16 4.51 14.30
CA LEU A 606 11.50 3.73 13.24
C LEU A 606 11.69 2.21 13.43
N THR A 607 12.90 1.79 13.83
CA THR A 607 13.29 0.41 14.16
C THR A 607 13.34 0.15 15.67
N ARG A 608 12.70 1.01 16.47
CA ARG A 608 12.55 0.92 17.93
C ARG A 608 13.89 0.80 18.67
N GLY A 609 14.90 1.54 18.19
CA GLY A 609 16.24 1.57 18.76
C GLY A 609 17.03 0.27 18.62
N ALA A 610 16.63 -0.63 17.72
CA ALA A 610 17.42 -1.82 17.39
C ALA A 610 18.76 -1.45 16.71
N ASP A 611 19.76 -2.32 16.88
CA ASP A 611 21.02 -2.23 16.17
C ASP A 611 20.81 -2.53 14.69
N LEU A 612 21.11 -1.55 13.83
CA LEU A 612 20.88 -1.63 12.40
C LEU A 612 22.04 -2.33 11.67
N PRO A 613 21.79 -3.01 10.53
CA PRO A 613 22.84 -3.62 9.71
C PRO A 613 23.98 -2.63 9.39
N THR A 614 25.22 -3.12 9.32
CA THR A 614 26.41 -2.26 9.18
C THR A 614 26.53 -1.56 7.82
N ASP A 615 25.72 -1.98 6.85
CA ASP A 615 25.51 -1.38 5.53
C ASP A 615 24.33 -0.39 5.47
N TRP A 616 23.46 -0.33 6.49
CA TRP A 616 22.41 0.67 6.61
C TRP A 616 23.03 2.07 6.77
N LYS A 617 22.78 2.95 5.79
CA LYS A 617 23.27 4.32 5.81
C LYS A 617 22.28 5.24 6.53
N PRO A 618 22.67 5.91 7.63
CA PRO A 618 21.82 6.93 8.23
C PRO A 618 21.53 8.07 7.25
N CYS A 619 20.34 8.66 7.37
CA CYS A 619 19.84 9.77 6.56
C CYS A 619 20.54 11.09 6.93
N TYR A 620 21.83 11.21 6.57
CA TYR A 620 22.70 12.34 6.90
C TYR A 620 22.47 13.57 6.00
N SER A 621 21.90 13.39 4.80
CA SER A 621 21.73 14.48 3.84
C SER A 621 20.54 15.38 4.21
N GLY A 622 20.68 16.68 3.95
CA GLY A 622 19.61 17.66 4.19
C GLY A 622 18.37 17.42 3.32
N GLU A 623 18.55 16.82 2.14
CA GLU A 623 17.45 16.48 1.24
C GLU A 623 16.75 15.18 1.65
N CYS A 624 17.49 14.13 2.07
CA CYS A 624 16.89 12.93 2.66
C CYS A 624 16.01 13.27 3.87
N ARG A 625 16.48 14.17 4.75
CA ARG A 625 15.69 14.65 5.91
C ARG A 625 14.38 15.30 5.48
N LYS A 626 14.40 16.15 4.45
CA LYS A 626 13.19 16.77 3.90
C LYS A 626 12.24 15.74 3.32
N LYS A 627 12.72 14.78 2.50
CA LYS A 627 11.89 13.70 1.93
C LYS A 627 11.15 12.92 3.02
N TRP A 628 11.88 12.47 4.05
CA TRP A 628 11.28 11.77 5.19
C TRP A 628 10.24 12.62 5.91
N VAL A 629 10.51 13.91 6.15
CA VAL A 629 9.53 14.82 6.75
C VAL A 629 8.32 15.05 5.83
N HIS A 630 8.51 15.19 4.52
CA HIS A 630 7.43 15.38 3.57
C HIS A 630 6.53 14.13 3.51
N ASN A 631 7.10 12.94 3.56
CA ASN A 631 6.35 11.68 3.64
C ASN A 631 5.49 11.60 4.92
N LEU A 632 6.02 12.01 6.09
CA LEU A 632 5.22 12.14 7.32
C LEU A 632 4.11 13.22 7.23
N ARG A 633 4.28 14.20 6.33
CA ARG A 633 3.31 15.25 6.00
C ARG A 633 2.47 14.92 4.76
N SER A 634 2.46 13.69 4.25
CA SER A 634 1.59 13.32 3.13
C SER A 634 0.77 12.07 3.41
N SER A 635 -0.54 12.26 3.46
CA SER A 635 -1.53 11.18 3.39
C SER A 635 -1.95 10.81 1.96
N GLN A 636 -1.34 11.41 0.93
CA GLN A 636 -1.66 11.16 -0.49
C GLN A 636 -0.39 10.78 -1.26
N SER A 637 -0.40 9.59 -1.87
CA SER A 637 0.79 9.01 -2.48
C SER A 637 1.28 9.72 -3.75
N GLU A 638 0.48 10.64 -4.31
CA GLU A 638 0.93 11.54 -5.39
C GLU A 638 1.84 12.69 -4.94
N PHE A 639 1.90 13.00 -3.64
CA PHE A 639 2.68 14.11 -3.08
C PHE A 639 3.81 13.65 -2.16
N ASN A 640 4.02 12.33 -2.02
CA ASN A 640 5.19 11.83 -1.31
C ASN A 640 6.47 12.03 -2.15
N GLU A 641 7.62 12.03 -1.49
CA GLU A 641 8.95 12.03 -2.12
C GLU A 641 9.67 10.70 -1.85
N TYR A 642 8.92 9.59 -1.80
CA TYR A 642 9.52 8.28 -2.00
C TYR A 642 10.07 8.20 -3.43
N PRO A 643 11.29 7.69 -3.65
CA PRO A 643 11.75 7.32 -4.98
C PRO A 643 10.77 6.38 -5.68
N ASN A 644 10.72 6.41 -7.01
CA ASN A 644 9.95 5.46 -7.83
C ASN A 644 10.62 4.06 -7.87
N GLN A 645 10.92 3.49 -6.70
CA GLN A 645 11.67 2.24 -6.56
C GLN A 645 10.80 0.98 -6.59
N VAL A 646 10.48 0.57 -7.82
CA VAL A 646 10.81 -0.81 -8.24
C VAL A 646 11.82 -0.75 -9.39
N GLY A 647 12.73 0.22 -9.30
CA GLY A 647 13.52 0.74 -10.42
C GLY A 647 14.50 -0.27 -11.01
N LEU A 648 14.19 -0.75 -12.22
CA LEU A 648 15.16 -1.38 -13.12
C LEU A 648 15.96 -0.29 -13.88
N HIS A 649 16.66 0.56 -13.13
CA HIS A 649 17.55 1.58 -13.67
C HIS A 649 18.85 0.95 -14.18
N ILE A 650 18.83 0.43 -15.41
CA ILE A 650 20.01 0.02 -16.16
C ILE A 650 20.50 1.24 -16.98
N ASP A 651 21.19 2.20 -16.35
CA ASP A 651 21.59 3.44 -17.05
C ASP A 651 22.52 3.14 -18.23
N SER A 652 22.08 3.51 -19.43
CA SER A 652 22.80 3.29 -20.67
C SER A 652 23.91 4.33 -20.88
N LEU A 653 25.10 4.04 -20.35
CA LEU A 653 26.31 4.85 -20.63
C LEU A 653 26.73 4.76 -22.11
N ASN A 654 26.17 5.66 -22.92
CA ASN A 654 26.64 6.13 -24.22
C ASN A 654 26.12 7.58 -24.38
N SER A 655 26.84 8.56 -24.94
CA SER A 655 28.12 8.50 -25.65
C SER A 655 28.96 9.75 -25.31
N SER A 656 30.23 9.76 -25.75
CA SER A 656 31.19 10.84 -25.49
C SER A 656 30.74 12.21 -26.00
N THR A 657 30.41 13.13 -25.09
CA THR A 657 30.42 14.57 -25.36
C THR A 657 31.82 15.13 -25.14
N LEU A 658 32.49 15.51 -26.24
CA LEU A 658 33.73 16.29 -26.17
C LEU A 658 33.43 17.66 -25.55
N LEU A 659 34.17 18.02 -24.50
CA LEU A 659 34.08 19.32 -23.85
C LEU A 659 34.57 20.42 -24.80
N HIS A 660 33.65 21.21 -25.34
CA HIS A 660 33.98 22.54 -25.84
C HIS A 660 34.05 23.52 -24.65
N PRO A 661 35.17 24.22 -24.43
CA PRO A 661 35.20 25.32 -23.48
C PRO A 661 34.39 26.51 -24.02
N HIS A 662 33.85 27.32 -23.12
CA HIS A 662 32.99 28.48 -23.38
C HIS A 662 31.52 28.18 -23.72
N ASP A 663 30.81 27.55 -22.79
CA ASP A 663 29.42 27.96 -22.49
C ASP A 663 29.14 27.87 -20.98
N THR A 664 28.22 28.69 -20.47
CA THR A 664 27.90 28.74 -19.03
C THR A 664 26.99 27.59 -18.59
N PRO A 665 27.26 26.90 -17.47
CA PRO A 665 26.48 25.74 -17.07
C PRO A 665 25.08 26.14 -16.58
N VAL A 666 24.06 25.86 -17.40
CA VAL A 666 22.70 25.64 -16.90
C VAL A 666 22.74 24.41 -15.98
N LYS A 667 22.15 24.51 -14.78
CA LYS A 667 22.10 23.39 -13.84
C LYS A 667 21.23 22.24 -14.39
N GLY A 668 21.85 21.27 -15.05
CA GLY A 668 21.26 19.95 -15.21
C GLY A 668 21.22 19.24 -13.85
N PHE A 669 20.09 18.63 -13.51
CA PHE A 669 20.01 17.75 -12.34
C PHE A 669 20.80 16.47 -12.62
N ALA A 670 21.67 16.10 -11.68
CA ALA A 670 22.19 14.74 -11.57
C ALA A 670 21.53 14.12 -10.34
N LEU A 671 20.92 12.95 -10.51
CA LEU A 671 20.48 12.13 -9.38
C LEU A 671 21.70 11.36 -8.87
N GLU A 672 21.98 11.46 -7.57
CA GLU A 672 23.01 10.65 -6.92
C GLU A 672 22.49 9.24 -6.63
N GLN A 673 23.41 8.29 -6.41
CA GLN A 673 23.08 6.87 -6.27
C GLN A 673 22.23 6.59 -5.03
N ASP A 674 21.05 6.00 -5.26
CA ASP A 674 20.17 5.31 -4.31
C ASP A 674 20.47 5.57 -2.81
N GLU A 675 19.90 6.66 -2.29
CA GLU A 675 19.52 6.70 -0.88
C GLU A 675 18.47 5.60 -0.69
N GLU A 676 18.80 4.51 0.01
CA GLU A 676 17.81 3.45 0.31
C GLU A 676 16.70 4.07 1.16
N ASP A 677 15.51 4.16 0.55
CA ASP A 677 14.34 4.92 1.00
C ASP A 677 13.63 4.30 2.20
N GLY A 678 14.10 3.15 2.67
CA GLY A 678 13.68 2.56 3.93
C GLY A 678 12.23 2.09 3.93
N GLU A 679 11.67 1.71 2.79
CA GLU A 679 10.45 0.92 2.74
C GLU A 679 10.86 -0.57 2.59
N HIS A 680 10.78 -1.34 3.69
CA HIS A 680 10.90 -2.80 3.60
C HIS A 680 9.63 -3.31 2.94
N VAL A 681 9.54 -3.24 1.61
CA VAL A 681 8.39 -3.79 0.88
C VAL A 681 8.37 -5.30 1.08
N CYS A 682 7.41 -5.77 1.87
CA CYS A 682 7.37 -7.11 2.44
C CYS A 682 7.12 -8.21 1.41
N GLY A 683 7.91 -9.29 1.51
CA GLY A 683 7.66 -10.62 0.91
C GLY A 683 7.61 -10.77 -0.62
N ASP A 684 7.33 -9.73 -1.39
CA ASP A 684 6.70 -9.82 -2.71
C ASP A 684 7.67 -10.03 -3.91
N LEU A 685 7.18 -9.74 -5.12
CA LEU A 685 7.99 -9.73 -6.35
C LEU A 685 9.14 -8.70 -6.29
N ALA A 686 8.98 -7.57 -5.58
CA ALA A 686 10.06 -6.64 -5.31
C ALA A 686 11.07 -7.18 -4.27
N SER A 687 10.66 -8.05 -3.34
CA SER A 687 11.61 -8.81 -2.51
C SER A 687 12.48 -9.76 -3.35
N LEU A 688 11.91 -10.45 -4.35
CA LEU A 688 12.70 -11.20 -5.34
C LEU A 688 13.69 -10.27 -6.08
N TYR A 689 13.26 -9.04 -6.42
CA TYR A 689 14.11 -8.06 -7.11
C TYR A 689 15.25 -7.50 -6.24
N ARG A 690 15.03 -7.20 -4.96
CA ARG A 690 16.12 -6.77 -4.04
C ARG A 690 17.21 -7.84 -3.97
N HIS A 691 16.83 -9.12 -3.90
CA HIS A 691 17.78 -10.24 -3.95
C HIS A 691 18.50 -10.35 -5.30
N ALA A 692 17.82 -10.09 -6.43
CA ALA A 692 18.48 -9.96 -7.73
C ALA A 692 19.56 -8.87 -7.73
N LYS A 693 19.23 -7.65 -7.26
CA LYS A 693 20.16 -6.51 -7.17
C LYS A 693 21.35 -6.82 -6.26
N ALA A 694 21.16 -7.61 -5.20
CA ALA A 694 22.24 -8.08 -4.34
C ALA A 694 23.15 -9.13 -5.02
N ARG A 695 22.56 -10.14 -5.69
CA ARG A 695 23.28 -11.31 -6.26
C ARG A 695 23.89 -11.09 -7.64
N LEU A 696 23.43 -10.10 -8.40
CA LEU A 696 23.92 -9.81 -9.74
C LEU A 696 24.75 -8.52 -9.77
N PRO A 697 26.10 -8.60 -9.63
CA PRO A 697 26.99 -7.48 -9.95
C PRO A 697 26.80 -6.90 -11.36
N ALA A 698 26.24 -7.68 -12.29
CA ALA A 698 25.83 -7.24 -13.62
C ALA A 698 24.69 -6.20 -13.61
N LEU A 699 23.76 -6.27 -12.65
CA LEU A 699 22.76 -5.22 -12.41
C LEU A 699 23.42 -3.97 -11.82
N LYS A 700 24.39 -4.13 -10.90
CA LYS A 700 25.20 -3.03 -10.35
C LYS A 700 26.21 -2.41 -11.33
N SER A 701 26.28 -2.91 -12.57
CA SER A 701 27.20 -2.42 -13.63
C SER A 701 26.50 -2.25 -14.99
N ASN A 702 25.17 -2.11 -14.95
CA ASN A 702 24.29 -1.72 -16.05
C ASN A 702 24.42 -2.57 -17.33
N LYS A 703 24.78 -3.85 -17.18
CA LYS A 703 24.90 -4.82 -18.28
C LYS A 703 24.40 -6.20 -17.85
N LEU A 704 23.11 -6.30 -17.56
CA LEU A 704 22.43 -7.59 -17.55
C LEU A 704 22.51 -8.20 -18.96
N ALA A 705 23.14 -9.37 -19.07
CA ALA A 705 23.26 -10.12 -20.32
C ALA A 705 22.63 -11.50 -20.10
N VAL A 706 21.62 -11.85 -20.90
CA VAL A 706 20.88 -13.11 -20.72
C VAL A 706 21.70 -14.25 -21.35
N PRO A 707 22.13 -15.28 -20.60
CA PRO A 707 23.04 -16.29 -21.13
C PRO A 707 22.48 -17.06 -22.32
N ASP A 708 23.33 -17.38 -23.31
CA ASP A 708 22.92 -18.16 -24.49
C ASP A 708 22.42 -19.57 -24.14
N GLN A 709 22.80 -20.11 -22.97
CA GLN A 709 22.24 -21.35 -22.46
C GLN A 709 20.78 -21.18 -22.04
N LEU A 710 20.47 -20.18 -21.20
CA LEU A 710 19.10 -19.82 -20.85
C LEU A 710 18.25 -19.49 -22.10
N LYS A 711 18.83 -18.79 -23.09
CA LYS A 711 18.19 -18.56 -24.40
C LYS A 711 17.93 -19.85 -25.21
N ARG A 712 18.64 -20.96 -24.97
CA ARG A 712 18.33 -22.29 -25.55
C ARG A 712 17.24 -23.00 -24.76
N ASP A 713 17.33 -22.97 -23.43
CA ASP A 713 16.41 -23.70 -22.55
C ASP A 713 14.98 -23.13 -22.61
N LEU A 714 14.85 -21.80 -22.66
CA LEU A 714 13.58 -21.10 -22.94
C LEU A 714 12.97 -21.50 -24.29
N ARG A 715 13.79 -21.66 -25.34
CA ARG A 715 13.31 -22.12 -26.66
C ARG A 715 12.82 -23.56 -26.62
N ALA A 716 13.42 -24.42 -25.80
CA ALA A 716 12.90 -25.77 -25.59
C ALA A 716 11.55 -25.71 -24.86
N ALA A 717 11.46 -25.02 -23.72
CA ALA A 717 10.25 -24.87 -22.92
C ALA A 717 9.05 -24.32 -23.73
N LEU A 718 9.25 -23.31 -24.57
CA LEU A 718 8.19 -22.76 -25.41
C LEU A 718 7.78 -23.67 -26.57
N ARG A 719 8.67 -24.55 -27.06
CA ARG A 719 8.40 -25.49 -28.16
C ARG A 719 7.67 -26.76 -27.72
N HIS A 720 7.91 -27.24 -26.49
CA HIS A 720 7.17 -28.38 -25.98
C HIS A 720 5.67 -28.03 -25.87
N PRO A 721 4.76 -28.99 -26.16
CA PRO A 721 3.39 -28.87 -25.69
C PRO A 721 3.43 -28.85 -24.16
N SER A 722 2.55 -28.07 -23.53
CA SER A 722 2.38 -28.14 -22.08
C SER A 722 1.97 -29.59 -21.71
N PRO A 723 2.45 -30.13 -20.57
CA PRO A 723 1.76 -31.28 -19.98
C PRO A 723 0.28 -30.92 -19.72
N PRO A 724 -0.64 -31.88 -19.84
CA PRO A 724 -2.08 -31.66 -19.66
C PRO A 724 -2.47 -31.35 -18.21
#